data_AF-A0A3B9SF63-F1
#
_entry.id   AF-A0A3B9SF63-F1
#
_cell.length_a   1.000
_cell.length_b   1.000
_cell.length_c   1.000
_cell.angle_alpha   90.00
_cell.angle_beta   90.00
_cell.angle_gamma   90.00
#
_symmetry.space_group_name_H-M   'P 1'
#
loop_
_entity.id
_entity.type
_entity.pdbx_description
1 polymer ?
#
loop_
_entity_poly.entity_id
_entity_poly.type
_entity_poly.pdbx_seq_one_letter_code
_entity_poly.pdbx_strand_id
1 'polypeptide(L)'
;MKPTKLILSAFGPYANKIEIDFSVFNKKGLFLISGDTGSGKTILFDAICFVLFGTTSSDRRDTKNLMSEYAQDGSKSFVDFYFSHQGKNYRIQRSPQYERSKIRGDGVTTENEKATLCCEGEVPIEGSKIVTRAIEQLLNINVNQFKQIAMIAQGEFWNLLNAKTDERTAILRTIFMTDGYKNIESKLKDRKDSFFSSFKETEKSIIQYFRGVKADEHSELYEELERLKTNAESAESAWNISEMLACLDKIDLEDKNLEKEVAKQLKEAEKEQKELHKEFNLAQTNNDYIEKANALEANKAELDSKKSLYEEKEKNLEKQLIACNKVNPTFENLKKQSKDISVIKEEISKTEKALEQAKEALKNAQIRFDESKKREKEKEELTVKIEQITKDENKYSEREKTITNIEKLRNTKEDISKEEKNILDEENKLNDDIQRLQNTVKKLKDKPAELVKAKSEIVALNKLTVNIDDVINNLIPEYREKENTFEKCSDKAKKAINVYEEKQKKRMEAENIFDRCRAGILAGRLKDGEACPVCGSKNHPSPAILPKESIKEEKVEELKNEEKLAGTEKEQSVSAAEGAKKALETFGNSLKDRLLNCLQDDIYSAEIEKDASLSELISFIEIEKNELSKTLAKKSEYKKSLQEDVAAYNEANNSMESAQGERKRNLEEK
;
A
#
# COMPACT_ATOMS: atom_id res chain seq x y z
N MET A 1 -69.07 -7.91 -30.00
CA MET A 1 -68.84 -9.02 -30.95
C MET A 1 -70.17 -9.70 -31.19
N LYS A 2 -70.49 -10.07 -32.44
CA LYS A 2 -71.77 -10.68 -32.82
C LYS A 2 -71.54 -11.98 -33.59
N PRO A 3 -71.97 -13.16 -33.10
CA PRO A 3 -71.82 -14.42 -33.82
C PRO A 3 -72.70 -14.44 -35.07
N THR A 4 -72.19 -14.95 -36.19
CA THR A 4 -72.93 -15.10 -37.45
C THR A 4 -73.10 -16.56 -37.83
N LYS A 5 -72.07 -17.40 -37.63
CA LYS A 5 -72.13 -18.83 -37.98
C LYS A 5 -71.18 -19.64 -37.10
N LEU A 6 -71.60 -20.84 -36.69
CA LEU A 6 -70.76 -21.82 -35.98
C LEU A 6 -70.87 -23.18 -36.65
N ILE A 7 -69.73 -23.77 -36.97
CA ILE A 7 -69.62 -25.11 -37.55
C ILE A 7 -68.77 -25.97 -36.61
N LEU A 8 -69.28 -27.15 -36.29
CA LEU A 8 -68.65 -28.12 -35.41
C LEU A 8 -68.50 -29.44 -36.18
N SER A 9 -67.37 -30.12 -36.02
CA SER A 9 -67.15 -31.44 -36.60
C SER A 9 -66.36 -32.29 -35.62
N ALA A 10 -66.83 -33.51 -35.34
CA ALA A 10 -66.20 -34.44 -34.41
C ALA A 10 -65.74 -33.77 -33.09
N PHE A 11 -66.65 -33.02 -32.44
CA PHE A 11 -66.35 -32.19 -31.26
C PHE A 11 -67.34 -32.47 -30.11
N GLY A 12 -66.84 -32.98 -28.98
CA GLY A 12 -67.67 -33.39 -27.84
C GLY A 12 -68.70 -34.46 -28.19
N PRO A 13 -70.01 -34.31 -27.87
CA PRO A 13 -71.04 -35.27 -28.26
C PRO A 13 -71.47 -35.16 -29.73
N TYR A 14 -70.95 -34.20 -30.49
CA TYR A 14 -71.30 -33.99 -31.89
C TYR A 14 -70.34 -34.75 -32.81
N ALA A 15 -70.74 -35.98 -33.20
CA ALA A 15 -69.98 -36.84 -34.10
C ALA A 15 -69.87 -36.28 -35.53
N ASN A 16 -71.00 -35.82 -36.07
CA ASN A 16 -71.11 -35.35 -37.44
C ASN A 16 -70.87 -33.85 -37.55
N LYS A 17 -70.64 -33.38 -38.78
CA LYS A 17 -70.57 -31.95 -39.08
C LYS A 17 -71.94 -31.29 -38.83
N ILE A 18 -71.99 -30.33 -37.93
CA ILE A 18 -73.16 -29.52 -37.60
C ILE A 18 -72.88 -28.07 -37.93
N GLU A 19 -73.86 -27.42 -38.54
CA GLU A 19 -73.80 -26.02 -38.92
C GLU A 19 -74.96 -25.28 -38.27
N ILE A 20 -74.63 -24.24 -37.48
CA ILE A 20 -75.57 -23.35 -36.82
C ILE A 20 -75.40 -21.97 -37.44
N ASP A 21 -76.41 -21.55 -38.20
CA ASP A 21 -76.47 -20.22 -38.78
C ASP A 21 -77.22 -19.28 -37.82
N PHE A 22 -76.48 -18.37 -37.17
CA PHE A 22 -77.06 -17.39 -36.26
C PHE A 22 -77.75 -16.24 -37.00
N SER A 23 -77.47 -16.05 -38.29
CA SER A 23 -78.04 -14.95 -39.08
C SER A 23 -79.56 -15.08 -39.22
N VAL A 24 -80.09 -16.29 -39.18
CA VAL A 24 -81.54 -16.59 -39.22
C VAL A 24 -82.28 -16.02 -37.99
N PHE A 25 -81.60 -15.90 -36.85
CA PHE A 25 -82.19 -15.41 -35.59
C PHE A 25 -82.09 -13.87 -35.41
N ASN A 26 -81.52 -13.15 -36.40
CA ASN A 26 -81.26 -11.70 -36.31
C ASN A 26 -82.50 -10.81 -36.13
N LYS A 27 -83.71 -11.28 -36.46
CA LYS A 27 -84.93 -10.45 -36.43
C LYS A 27 -85.42 -10.09 -35.02
N LYS A 28 -85.10 -10.90 -34.00
CA LYS A 28 -85.54 -10.65 -32.60
C LYS A 28 -84.42 -10.64 -31.56
N GLY A 29 -83.19 -11.02 -31.92
CA GLY A 29 -82.00 -10.90 -31.04
C GLY A 29 -81.93 -11.86 -29.84
N LEU A 30 -82.98 -12.66 -29.60
CA LEU A 30 -83.06 -13.65 -28.54
C LEU A 30 -83.41 -15.03 -29.13
N PHE A 31 -82.67 -16.06 -28.73
CA PHE A 31 -82.92 -17.45 -29.12
C PHE A 31 -82.67 -18.37 -27.93
N LEU A 32 -83.39 -19.50 -27.89
CA LEU A 32 -83.30 -20.50 -26.83
C LEU A 32 -82.68 -21.79 -27.38
N ILE A 33 -81.66 -22.29 -26.71
CA ILE A 33 -81.09 -23.62 -26.97
C ILE A 33 -81.67 -24.59 -25.92
N SER A 34 -82.64 -25.41 -26.31
CA SER A 34 -83.31 -26.38 -25.42
C SER A 34 -82.95 -27.83 -25.78
N GLY A 35 -83.09 -28.73 -24.80
CA GLY A 35 -82.90 -30.18 -24.95
C GLY A 35 -82.80 -30.86 -23.58
N ASP A 36 -82.57 -32.17 -23.52
CA ASP A 36 -82.43 -32.91 -22.25
C ASP A 36 -81.08 -32.67 -21.56
N THR A 37 -80.98 -32.91 -20.25
CA THR A 37 -79.70 -32.86 -19.54
C THR A 37 -78.71 -33.84 -20.18
N GLY A 38 -77.51 -33.37 -20.53
CA GLY A 38 -76.52 -34.18 -21.25
C GLY A 38 -76.60 -34.10 -22.79
N SER A 39 -77.58 -33.39 -23.36
CA SER A 39 -77.75 -33.26 -24.83
C SER A 39 -76.70 -32.40 -25.54
N GLY A 40 -75.60 -32.02 -24.88
CA GLY A 40 -74.53 -31.22 -25.49
C GLY A 40 -74.73 -29.70 -25.51
N LYS A 41 -75.77 -29.13 -24.86
CA LYS A 41 -76.01 -27.67 -24.85
C LYS A 41 -74.81 -26.85 -24.40
N THR A 42 -74.16 -27.25 -23.31
CA THR A 42 -72.97 -26.58 -22.78
C THR A 42 -71.77 -26.68 -23.74
N ILE A 43 -71.72 -27.72 -24.59
CA ILE A 43 -70.63 -27.91 -25.55
C ILE A 43 -70.65 -26.83 -26.64
N LEU A 44 -71.82 -26.31 -27.01
CA LEU A 44 -71.90 -25.20 -27.96
C LEU A 44 -71.20 -23.95 -27.40
N PHE A 45 -71.37 -23.69 -26.11
CA PHE A 45 -70.69 -22.61 -25.40
C PHE A 45 -69.19 -22.90 -25.21
N ASP A 46 -68.83 -24.14 -24.88
CA ASP A 46 -67.43 -24.57 -24.82
C ASP A 46 -66.73 -24.41 -26.18
N ALA A 47 -67.41 -24.69 -27.28
CA ALA A 47 -66.86 -24.55 -28.62
C ALA A 47 -66.58 -23.09 -29.00
N ILE A 48 -67.46 -22.16 -28.61
CA ILE A 48 -67.23 -20.72 -28.81
C ILE A 48 -66.06 -20.23 -27.95
N CYS A 49 -65.96 -20.68 -26.70
CA CYS A 49 -64.81 -20.34 -25.86
C CYS A 49 -63.50 -20.93 -26.44
N PHE A 50 -63.55 -22.18 -26.89
CA PHE A 50 -62.41 -22.90 -27.45
C PHE A 50 -61.91 -22.26 -28.74
N VAL A 51 -62.81 -21.95 -29.67
CA VAL A 51 -62.41 -21.36 -30.95
C VAL A 51 -61.76 -19.99 -30.75
N LEU A 52 -62.24 -19.19 -29.80
CA LEU A 52 -61.71 -17.85 -29.50
C LEU A 52 -60.40 -17.89 -28.69
N PHE A 53 -60.37 -18.62 -27.58
CA PHE A 53 -59.27 -18.52 -26.60
C PHE A 53 -58.42 -19.79 -26.47
N GLY A 54 -58.92 -20.93 -26.96
CA GLY A 54 -58.21 -22.21 -26.94
C GLY A 54 -58.48 -23.04 -25.70
N THR A 55 -59.43 -22.59 -24.88
CA THR A 55 -59.83 -23.21 -23.63
C THR A 55 -61.35 -23.35 -23.57
N THR A 56 -61.86 -24.25 -22.75
CA THR A 56 -63.30 -24.47 -22.57
C THR A 56 -63.92 -23.48 -21.60
N SER A 57 -65.24 -23.37 -21.62
CA SER A 57 -65.96 -22.52 -20.68
C SER A 57 -65.91 -23.08 -19.25
N SER A 58 -65.90 -24.42 -19.11
CA SER A 58 -65.76 -25.11 -17.84
C SER A 58 -64.28 -25.40 -17.50
N ASP A 59 -63.83 -25.05 -16.29
CA ASP A 59 -62.46 -25.38 -15.80
C ASP A 59 -62.26 -26.89 -15.50
N ARG A 60 -63.33 -27.69 -15.57
CA ARG A 60 -63.32 -29.14 -15.27
C ARG A 60 -62.98 -30.03 -16.46
N ARG A 61 -62.81 -29.49 -17.68
CA ARG A 61 -62.59 -30.29 -18.90
C ARG A 61 -61.25 -29.95 -19.53
N ASP A 62 -60.43 -30.98 -19.72
CA ASP A 62 -59.11 -30.84 -20.33
C ASP A 62 -59.23 -30.68 -21.85
N THR A 63 -58.50 -29.71 -22.41
CA THR A 63 -58.53 -29.34 -23.84
C THR A 63 -58.06 -30.45 -24.78
N LYS A 64 -57.45 -31.51 -24.22
CA LYS A 64 -56.95 -32.67 -24.96
C LYS A 64 -58.02 -33.70 -25.34
N ASN A 65 -59.18 -33.71 -24.65
CA ASN A 65 -60.26 -34.68 -24.89
C ASN A 65 -61.49 -34.03 -25.53
N LEU A 66 -61.27 -33.18 -26.54
CA LEU A 66 -62.35 -32.46 -27.23
C LEU A 66 -62.86 -33.16 -28.49
N MET A 67 -62.16 -34.20 -28.99
CA MET A 67 -62.65 -35.02 -30.11
C MET A 67 -63.83 -35.91 -29.67
N SER A 68 -64.82 -36.05 -30.54
CA SER A 68 -65.97 -36.93 -30.28
C SER A 68 -65.60 -38.41 -30.38
N GLU A 69 -65.87 -39.19 -29.34
CA GLU A 69 -65.73 -40.66 -29.35
C GLU A 69 -66.72 -41.34 -30.31
N TYR A 70 -67.77 -40.63 -30.73
CA TYR A 70 -68.80 -41.14 -31.62
C TYR A 70 -68.51 -40.82 -33.11
N ALA A 71 -67.39 -40.17 -33.42
CA ALA A 71 -67.02 -39.80 -34.78
C ALA A 71 -66.54 -41.00 -35.61
N GLN A 72 -66.86 -41.02 -36.91
CA GLN A 72 -66.35 -42.06 -37.82
C GLN A 72 -64.84 -41.92 -38.02
N ASP A 73 -64.15 -43.05 -38.18
CA ASP A 73 -62.72 -43.09 -38.46
C ASP A 73 -62.36 -42.23 -39.69
N GLY A 74 -61.43 -41.29 -39.50
CA GLY A 74 -61.02 -40.33 -40.52
C GLY A 74 -61.75 -38.97 -40.49
N SER A 75 -62.71 -38.78 -39.59
CA SER A 75 -63.37 -37.48 -39.37
C SER A 75 -62.38 -36.45 -38.83
N LYS A 76 -62.38 -35.23 -39.40
CA LYS A 76 -61.57 -34.12 -38.90
C LYS A 76 -62.28 -33.41 -37.76
N SER A 77 -61.60 -33.27 -36.61
CA SER A 77 -62.11 -32.50 -35.47
C SER A 77 -61.75 -31.02 -35.63
N PHE A 78 -62.77 -30.15 -35.72
CA PHE A 78 -62.57 -28.71 -35.78
C PHE A 78 -63.81 -27.93 -35.35
N VAL A 79 -63.58 -26.69 -34.95
CA VAL A 79 -64.59 -25.66 -34.73
C VAL A 79 -64.27 -24.50 -35.67
N ASP A 80 -65.23 -24.09 -36.49
CA ASP A 80 -65.12 -22.96 -37.42
C ASP A 80 -66.20 -21.94 -37.09
N PHE A 81 -65.80 -20.72 -36.74
CA PHE A 81 -66.67 -19.70 -36.16
C PHE A 81 -66.52 -18.37 -36.87
N TYR A 82 -67.66 -17.79 -37.21
CA TYR A 82 -67.77 -16.53 -37.92
C TYR A 82 -68.46 -15.52 -37.02
N PHE A 83 -67.89 -14.32 -36.93
CA PHE A 83 -68.45 -13.25 -36.13
C PHE A 83 -68.13 -11.87 -36.73
N SER A 84 -68.96 -10.89 -36.39
CA SER A 84 -68.73 -9.49 -36.71
C SER A 84 -68.25 -8.72 -35.47
N HIS A 85 -67.24 -7.88 -35.64
CA HIS A 85 -66.72 -6.99 -34.60
C HIS A 85 -66.33 -5.64 -35.22
N GLN A 86 -66.82 -4.54 -34.65
CA GLN A 86 -66.57 -3.17 -35.12
C GLN A 86 -66.78 -2.97 -36.63
N GLY A 87 -67.81 -3.62 -37.20
CA GLY A 87 -68.15 -3.49 -38.63
C GLY A 87 -67.35 -4.37 -39.58
N LYS A 88 -66.36 -5.15 -39.11
CA LYS A 88 -65.61 -6.14 -39.91
C LYS A 88 -66.08 -7.57 -39.62
N ASN A 89 -65.94 -8.45 -40.61
CA ASN A 89 -66.24 -9.88 -40.49
C ASN A 89 -64.94 -10.69 -40.27
N TYR A 90 -65.00 -11.60 -39.31
CA TYR A 90 -63.90 -12.46 -38.93
C TYR A 90 -64.32 -13.92 -39.03
N ARG A 91 -63.39 -14.77 -39.46
CA ARG A 91 -63.49 -16.22 -39.42
C ARG A 91 -62.33 -16.77 -38.60
N ILE A 92 -62.64 -17.56 -37.59
CA ILE A 92 -61.65 -18.27 -36.80
C ILE A 92 -61.94 -19.76 -36.85
N GLN A 93 -60.94 -20.54 -37.26
CA GLN A 93 -61.01 -21.99 -37.27
C GLN A 93 -59.96 -22.56 -36.33
N ARG A 94 -60.38 -23.44 -35.43
CA ARG A 94 -59.51 -24.09 -34.46
C ARG A 94 -59.75 -25.60 -34.44
N SER A 95 -58.66 -26.36 -34.50
CA SER A 95 -58.67 -27.84 -34.40
C SER A 95 -57.94 -28.24 -33.13
N PRO A 96 -58.54 -29.05 -32.24
CA PRO A 96 -57.85 -29.58 -31.07
C PRO A 96 -56.77 -30.59 -31.48
N GLN A 97 -55.93 -30.98 -30.53
CA GLN A 97 -55.03 -32.12 -30.72
C GLN A 97 -55.83 -33.42 -30.60
N TYR A 98 -55.67 -34.34 -31.56
CA TYR A 98 -56.34 -35.65 -31.53
C TYR A 98 -55.55 -36.74 -32.27
N GLU A 99 -55.85 -38.00 -31.99
CA GLU A 99 -55.26 -39.14 -32.69
C GLU A 99 -56.14 -39.60 -33.84
N ARG A 100 -55.53 -39.91 -34.99
CA ARG A 100 -56.22 -40.46 -36.16
C ARG A 100 -55.46 -41.63 -36.74
N SER A 101 -56.17 -42.55 -37.40
CA SER A 101 -55.53 -43.64 -38.14
C SER A 101 -54.61 -43.13 -39.25
N LYS A 102 -53.48 -43.80 -39.47
CA LYS A 102 -52.54 -43.47 -40.53
C LYS A 102 -53.19 -43.69 -41.90
N ILE A 103 -52.86 -42.82 -42.86
CA ILE A 103 -53.33 -42.94 -44.26
C ILE A 103 -52.62 -44.11 -44.97
N ARG A 104 -51.46 -44.54 -44.46
CA ARG A 104 -50.66 -45.66 -44.97
C ARG A 104 -50.05 -46.44 -43.79
N GLY A 105 -50.29 -47.75 -43.74
CA GLY A 105 -49.83 -48.66 -42.68
C GLY A 105 -50.76 -48.73 -41.46
N ASP A 106 -50.58 -49.77 -40.62
CA ASP A 106 -51.34 -49.94 -39.38
C ASP A 106 -50.81 -49.02 -38.26
N GLY A 107 -51.74 -48.43 -37.49
CA GLY A 107 -51.45 -47.60 -36.32
C GLY A 107 -52.03 -46.18 -36.37
N VAL A 108 -51.92 -45.46 -35.25
CA VAL A 108 -52.41 -44.08 -35.06
C VAL A 108 -51.31 -43.03 -35.25
N THR A 109 -51.70 -41.81 -35.62
CA THR A 109 -50.87 -40.62 -35.72
C THR A 109 -51.58 -39.45 -35.03
N THR A 110 -50.83 -38.69 -34.23
CA THR A 110 -51.32 -37.48 -33.57
C THR A 110 -51.35 -36.30 -34.54
N GLU A 111 -52.50 -35.64 -34.67
CA GLU A 111 -52.63 -34.34 -35.32
C GLU A 111 -52.54 -33.24 -34.26
N ASN A 112 -51.59 -32.31 -34.40
CA ASN A 112 -51.38 -31.21 -33.46
C ASN A 112 -52.48 -30.15 -33.59
N GLU A 113 -52.67 -29.38 -32.51
CA GLU A 113 -53.60 -28.25 -32.52
C GLU A 113 -53.25 -27.22 -33.61
N LYS A 114 -54.29 -26.69 -34.27
CA LYS A 114 -54.17 -25.66 -35.32
C LYS A 114 -55.17 -24.56 -35.07
N ALA A 115 -54.77 -23.32 -35.30
CA ALA A 115 -55.64 -22.16 -35.24
C ALA A 115 -55.33 -21.22 -36.40
N THR A 116 -56.37 -20.76 -37.09
CA THR A 116 -56.27 -19.79 -38.18
C THR A 116 -57.34 -18.72 -37.98
N LEU A 117 -56.93 -17.45 -38.01
CA LEU A 117 -57.81 -16.29 -37.98
C LEU A 117 -57.71 -15.54 -39.31
N CYS A 118 -58.86 -15.32 -39.95
CA CYS A 118 -58.98 -14.57 -41.19
C CYS A 118 -59.88 -13.34 -40.99
N CYS A 119 -59.45 -12.21 -41.55
CA CYS A 119 -60.23 -10.98 -41.68
C CYS A 119 -60.40 -10.68 -43.18
N GLU A 120 -61.55 -10.16 -43.59
CA GLU A 120 -61.82 -9.85 -45.02
C GLU A 120 -60.73 -8.96 -45.62
N GLY A 121 -59.97 -9.49 -46.60
CA GLY A 121 -58.93 -8.77 -47.34
C GLY A 121 -57.53 -8.75 -46.70
N GLU A 122 -57.34 -9.39 -45.53
CA GLU A 122 -56.06 -9.44 -44.82
C GLU A 122 -55.42 -10.86 -44.89
N VAL A 123 -54.11 -10.93 -44.70
CA VAL A 123 -53.37 -12.21 -44.67
C VAL A 123 -53.79 -13.02 -43.44
N PRO A 124 -54.09 -14.33 -43.56
CA PRO A 124 -54.49 -15.15 -42.43
C PRO A 124 -53.39 -15.27 -41.37
N ILE A 125 -53.78 -15.14 -40.09
CA ILE A 125 -52.89 -15.33 -38.94
C ILE A 125 -52.98 -16.80 -38.52
N GLU A 126 -51.84 -17.49 -38.48
CA GLU A 126 -51.75 -18.90 -38.10
C GLU A 126 -50.98 -19.11 -36.78
N GLY A 127 -51.39 -20.12 -36.02
CA GLY A 127 -50.71 -20.58 -34.80
C GLY A 127 -51.52 -20.32 -33.52
N SER A 128 -51.73 -21.36 -32.71
CA SER A 128 -52.63 -21.36 -31.55
C SER A 128 -52.43 -20.17 -30.59
N LYS A 129 -51.18 -19.92 -30.16
CA LYS A 129 -50.85 -18.81 -29.23
C LYS A 129 -50.95 -17.43 -29.86
N ILE A 130 -50.57 -17.29 -31.14
CA ILE A 130 -50.59 -16.01 -31.86
C ILE A 130 -52.05 -15.60 -32.11
N VAL A 131 -52.87 -16.56 -32.56
CA VAL A 131 -54.30 -16.36 -32.76
C VAL A 131 -55.01 -16.02 -31.45
N THR A 132 -54.73 -16.70 -30.33
CA THR A 132 -55.31 -16.31 -29.03
C THR A 132 -54.96 -14.87 -28.65
N ARG A 133 -53.70 -14.46 -28.76
CA ARG A 133 -53.29 -13.07 -28.49
C ARG A 133 -53.97 -12.07 -29.41
N ALA A 134 -54.08 -12.39 -30.71
CA ALA A 134 -54.76 -11.55 -31.67
C ALA A 134 -56.25 -11.40 -31.34
N ILE A 135 -56.92 -12.46 -30.85
CA ILE A 135 -58.31 -12.40 -30.39
C ILE A 135 -58.44 -11.58 -29.10
N GLU A 136 -57.54 -11.75 -28.13
CA GLU A 136 -57.55 -10.95 -26.88
C GLU A 136 -57.37 -9.46 -27.16
N GLN A 137 -56.49 -9.11 -28.11
CA GLN A 137 -56.29 -7.74 -28.58
C GLN A 137 -57.47 -7.23 -29.40
N LEU A 138 -58.06 -8.06 -30.27
CA LEU A 138 -59.20 -7.67 -31.10
C LEU A 138 -60.45 -7.38 -30.25
N LEU A 139 -60.71 -8.22 -29.25
CA LEU A 139 -61.89 -8.11 -28.40
C LEU A 139 -61.65 -7.23 -27.15
N ASN A 140 -60.40 -6.85 -26.87
CA ASN A 140 -59.96 -6.14 -25.66
C ASN A 140 -60.40 -6.82 -24.35
N ILE A 141 -60.53 -8.14 -24.38
CA ILE A 141 -60.92 -8.96 -23.23
C ILE A 141 -60.14 -10.27 -23.24
N ASN A 142 -59.65 -10.68 -22.07
CA ASN A 142 -59.04 -12.00 -21.90
C ASN A 142 -60.13 -13.07 -21.66
N VAL A 143 -59.72 -14.35 -21.66
CA VAL A 143 -60.67 -15.48 -21.49
C VAL A 143 -61.50 -15.38 -20.20
N ASN A 144 -60.89 -14.97 -19.09
CA ASN A 144 -61.59 -14.87 -17.79
C ASN A 144 -62.64 -13.76 -17.83
N GLN A 145 -62.32 -12.63 -18.46
CA GLN A 145 -63.25 -11.53 -18.68
C GLN A 145 -64.37 -11.93 -19.65
N PHE A 146 -64.07 -12.68 -20.71
CA PHE A 146 -65.08 -13.18 -21.64
C PHE A 146 -66.08 -14.13 -20.94
N LYS A 147 -65.59 -15.04 -20.08
CA LYS A 147 -66.42 -15.90 -19.22
C LYS A 147 -67.26 -15.10 -18.20
N GLN A 148 -66.81 -13.93 -17.76
CA GLN A 148 -67.58 -13.14 -16.79
C GLN A 148 -68.62 -12.20 -17.44
N ILE A 149 -68.31 -11.67 -18.63
CA ILE A 149 -69.06 -10.56 -19.25
C ILE A 149 -69.95 -11.02 -20.41
N ALA A 150 -69.47 -11.93 -21.26
CA ALA A 150 -70.14 -12.31 -22.50
C ALA A 150 -70.82 -13.70 -22.42
N MET A 151 -70.29 -14.59 -21.59
CA MET A 151 -70.85 -15.92 -21.37
C MET A 151 -71.25 -16.06 -19.90
N ILE A 152 -72.50 -15.82 -19.52
CA ILE A 152 -72.91 -16.08 -18.12
C ILE A 152 -72.95 -17.61 -17.92
N ALA A 153 -71.79 -18.20 -17.60
CA ALA A 153 -71.66 -19.59 -17.26
C ALA A 153 -72.42 -19.87 -15.96
N GLN A 154 -73.10 -21.02 -15.89
CA GLN A 154 -73.93 -21.39 -14.76
C GLN A 154 -73.10 -21.43 -13.45
N GLY A 155 -73.30 -20.45 -12.57
CA GLY A 155 -72.70 -20.37 -11.23
C GLY A 155 -71.71 -19.22 -10.98
N GLU A 156 -71.05 -18.66 -11.99
CA GLU A 156 -70.00 -17.63 -11.76
C GLU A 156 -70.57 -16.27 -11.32
N PHE A 157 -71.77 -15.90 -11.80
CA PHE A 157 -72.44 -14.68 -11.38
C PHE A 157 -72.85 -14.70 -9.89
N TRP A 158 -73.10 -15.90 -9.35
CA TRP A 158 -73.42 -16.07 -7.94
C TRP A 158 -72.22 -15.75 -7.03
N ASN A 159 -71.00 -16.05 -7.50
CA ASN A 159 -69.76 -15.73 -6.78
C ASN A 159 -69.53 -14.21 -6.68
N LEU A 160 -69.87 -13.44 -7.73
CA LEU A 160 -69.79 -11.98 -7.71
C LEU A 160 -70.75 -11.35 -6.67
N LEU A 161 -71.98 -11.88 -6.57
CA LEU A 161 -72.99 -11.39 -5.62
C LEU A 161 -72.56 -11.63 -4.16
N ASN A 162 -71.89 -12.76 -3.88
CA ASN A 162 -71.53 -13.18 -2.52
C ASN A 162 -70.08 -12.88 -2.10
N ALA A 163 -69.25 -12.28 -2.96
CA ALA A 163 -67.87 -11.92 -2.64
C ALA A 163 -67.78 -10.89 -1.50
N LYS A 164 -66.75 -11.00 -0.64
CA LYS A 164 -66.45 -10.04 0.43
C LYS A 164 -66.04 -8.68 -0.15
N THR A 165 -66.11 -7.60 0.64
CA THR A 165 -65.86 -6.22 0.15
C THR A 165 -64.53 -6.08 -0.60
N ASP A 166 -63.44 -6.65 -0.09
CA ASP A 166 -62.12 -6.56 -0.74
C ASP A 166 -62.04 -7.38 -2.04
N GLU A 167 -62.63 -8.56 -2.05
CA GLU A 167 -62.72 -9.45 -3.22
C GLU A 167 -63.60 -8.83 -4.31
N ARG A 168 -64.77 -8.30 -3.91
CA ARG A 168 -65.69 -7.58 -4.79
C ARG A 168 -64.99 -6.33 -5.36
N THR A 169 -64.25 -5.59 -4.54
CA THR A 169 -63.47 -4.43 -5.00
C THR A 169 -62.40 -4.84 -6.00
N ALA A 170 -61.71 -5.96 -5.80
CA ALA A 170 -60.75 -6.49 -6.77
C ALA A 170 -61.41 -6.90 -8.10
N ILE A 171 -62.57 -7.57 -8.05
CA ILE A 171 -63.32 -7.96 -9.24
C ILE A 171 -63.83 -6.73 -10.00
N LEU A 172 -64.46 -5.77 -9.30
CA LEU A 172 -64.94 -4.53 -9.92
C LEU A 172 -63.79 -3.69 -10.47
N ARG A 173 -62.64 -3.67 -9.80
CA ARG A 173 -61.43 -3.01 -10.30
C ARG A 173 -60.94 -3.62 -11.61
N THR A 174 -61.02 -4.94 -11.74
CA THR A 174 -60.68 -5.69 -12.97
C THR A 174 -61.72 -5.44 -14.08
N ILE A 175 -63.01 -5.40 -13.75
CA ILE A 175 -64.11 -5.17 -14.71
C ILE A 175 -64.07 -3.73 -15.26
N PHE A 176 -63.87 -2.75 -14.39
CA PHE A 176 -63.85 -1.33 -14.75
C PHE A 176 -62.46 -0.78 -15.06
N MET A 177 -61.43 -1.63 -15.10
CA MET A 177 -60.04 -1.28 -15.42
C MET A 177 -59.47 -0.17 -14.52
N THR A 178 -59.76 -0.19 -13.21
CA THR A 178 -59.32 0.85 -12.25
C THR A 178 -58.03 0.50 -11.50
N ASP A 179 -57.26 -0.49 -11.97
CA ASP A 179 -55.97 -0.89 -11.37
C ASP A 179 -54.93 0.23 -11.32
N GLY A 180 -55.00 1.17 -12.26
CA GLY A 180 -54.13 2.35 -12.29
C GLY A 180 -54.19 3.18 -10.99
N TYR A 181 -55.37 3.33 -10.39
CA TYR A 181 -55.54 4.11 -9.16
C TYR A 181 -54.90 3.44 -7.94
N LYS A 182 -55.02 2.12 -7.83
CA LYS A 182 -54.35 1.35 -6.76
C LYS A 182 -52.83 1.48 -6.87
N ASN A 183 -52.30 1.44 -8.09
CA ASN A 183 -50.86 1.60 -8.32
C ASN A 183 -50.35 2.99 -7.91
N ILE A 184 -51.16 4.04 -8.12
CA ILE A 184 -50.83 5.40 -7.65
C ILE A 184 -50.81 5.44 -6.12
N GLU A 185 -51.83 4.91 -5.46
CA GLU A 185 -51.91 4.83 -3.99
C GLU A 185 -50.69 4.12 -3.40
N SER A 186 -50.34 2.94 -3.92
CA SER A 186 -49.17 2.18 -3.48
C SER A 186 -47.88 2.99 -3.66
N LYS A 187 -47.67 3.62 -4.81
CA LYS A 187 -46.47 4.45 -5.05
C LYS A 187 -46.38 5.66 -4.11
N LEU A 188 -47.51 6.29 -3.78
CA LEU A 188 -47.55 7.41 -2.84
C LEU A 188 -47.23 6.94 -1.41
N LYS A 189 -47.76 5.78 -1.02
CA LYS A 189 -47.45 5.15 0.27
C LYS A 189 -45.97 4.81 0.38
N ASP A 190 -45.41 4.14 -0.62
CA ASP A 190 -43.99 3.76 -0.64
C ASP A 190 -43.08 4.99 -0.54
N ARG A 191 -43.43 6.08 -1.24
CA ARG A 191 -42.71 7.36 -1.13
C ARG A 191 -42.79 7.95 0.27
N LYS A 192 -43.99 8.01 0.85
CA LYS A 192 -44.19 8.52 2.23
C LYS A 192 -43.34 7.71 3.21
N ASP A 193 -43.41 6.39 3.14
CA ASP A 193 -42.73 5.50 4.07
C ASP A 193 -41.21 5.65 3.92
N SER A 194 -40.70 5.74 2.69
CA SER A 194 -39.28 6.00 2.41
C SER A 194 -38.81 7.35 2.98
N PHE A 195 -39.54 8.44 2.72
CA PHE A 195 -39.17 9.77 3.26
C PHE A 195 -39.22 9.80 4.79
N PHE A 196 -40.21 9.14 5.40
CA PHE A 196 -40.35 9.09 6.85
C PHE A 196 -39.20 8.30 7.49
N SER A 197 -38.78 7.19 6.89
CA SER A 197 -37.59 6.44 7.33
C SER A 197 -36.33 7.30 7.27
N SER A 198 -36.07 7.97 6.14
CA SER A 198 -34.89 8.85 6.01
C SER A 198 -34.93 10.03 6.98
N PHE A 199 -36.11 10.62 7.22
CA PHE A 199 -36.28 11.66 8.23
C PHE A 199 -35.89 11.15 9.62
N LYS A 200 -36.38 9.96 10.01
CA LYS A 200 -36.08 9.35 11.31
C LYS A 200 -34.60 8.98 11.47
N GLU A 201 -33.95 8.49 10.43
CA GLU A 201 -32.50 8.22 10.44
C GLU A 201 -31.69 9.51 10.59
N THR A 202 -32.06 10.57 9.87
CA THR A 202 -31.42 11.88 9.98
C THR A 202 -31.60 12.48 11.38
N GLU A 203 -32.81 12.42 11.92
CA GLU A 203 -33.12 12.90 13.27
C GLU A 203 -32.28 12.17 14.34
N LYS A 204 -32.16 10.84 14.25
CA LYS A 204 -31.30 10.05 15.13
C LYS A 204 -29.83 10.45 15.01
N SER A 205 -29.36 10.67 13.79
CA SER A 205 -27.97 11.08 13.54
C SER A 205 -27.67 12.44 14.16
N ILE A 206 -28.57 13.42 14.02
CA ILE A 206 -28.43 14.75 14.64
C ILE A 206 -28.30 14.62 16.16
N ILE A 207 -29.17 13.83 16.81
CA ILE A 207 -29.11 13.61 18.26
C ILE A 207 -27.79 12.93 18.65
N GLN A 208 -27.36 11.92 17.90
CA GLN A 208 -26.10 11.22 18.15
C GLN A 208 -24.90 12.16 18.08
N TYR A 209 -24.80 13.00 17.05
CA TYR A 209 -23.71 13.96 16.93
C TYR A 209 -23.76 15.03 18.02
N PHE A 210 -24.95 15.54 18.33
CA PHE A 210 -25.12 16.54 19.39
C PHE A 210 -24.71 16.02 20.77
N ARG A 211 -24.94 14.72 21.06
CA ARG A 211 -24.44 14.08 22.30
C ARG A 211 -22.91 14.12 22.41
N GLY A 212 -22.21 14.03 21.29
CA GLY A 212 -20.74 14.03 21.24
C GLY A 212 -20.10 15.39 21.52
N VAL A 213 -20.88 16.47 21.47
CA VAL A 213 -20.38 17.83 21.73
C VAL A 213 -20.00 17.96 23.20
N LYS A 214 -18.87 18.60 23.48
CA LYS A 214 -18.41 18.88 24.83
C LYS A 214 -18.20 20.38 24.98
N ALA A 215 -18.47 20.89 26.17
CA ALA A 215 -18.06 22.22 26.61
C ALA A 215 -17.16 22.04 27.84
N ASP A 216 -16.32 23.02 28.12
CA ASP A 216 -15.52 23.07 29.34
C ASP A 216 -16.45 23.05 30.58
N GLU A 217 -16.13 22.22 31.59
CA GLU A 217 -16.90 22.14 32.84
C GLU A 217 -16.94 23.48 33.61
N HIS A 218 -15.99 24.37 33.33
CA HIS A 218 -15.92 25.71 33.90
C HIS A 218 -16.65 26.78 33.07
N SER A 219 -17.15 26.43 31.87
CA SER A 219 -17.94 27.35 31.04
C SER A 219 -19.37 27.46 31.55
N GLU A 220 -19.94 28.67 31.51
CA GLU A 220 -21.36 28.93 31.79
C GLU A 220 -22.29 28.19 30.79
N LEU A 221 -21.76 27.72 29.66
CA LEU A 221 -22.49 27.00 28.62
C LEU A 221 -22.61 25.49 28.90
N TYR A 222 -21.84 24.94 29.84
CA TYR A 222 -21.84 23.51 30.15
C TYR A 222 -23.22 23.03 30.64
N GLU A 223 -23.83 23.77 31.57
CA GLU A 223 -25.16 23.44 32.08
C GLU A 223 -26.25 23.57 31.01
N GLU A 224 -26.13 24.57 30.12
CA GLU A 224 -27.05 24.77 28.99
C GLU A 224 -26.96 23.59 28.00
N LEU A 225 -25.75 23.15 27.67
CA LEU A 225 -25.48 22.01 26.79
C LEU A 225 -26.02 20.68 27.36
N GLU A 226 -25.71 20.37 28.62
CA GLU A 226 -26.14 19.12 29.26
C GLU A 226 -27.67 19.04 29.41
N ARG A 227 -28.31 20.18 29.70
CA ARG A 227 -29.78 20.27 29.70
C ARG A 227 -30.35 19.98 28.31
N LEU A 228 -29.79 20.57 27.26
CA LEU A 228 -30.25 20.36 25.88
C LEU A 228 -30.05 18.92 25.42
N LYS A 229 -28.93 18.28 25.78
CA LYS A 229 -28.69 16.86 25.53
C LYS A 229 -29.77 16.02 26.20
N THR A 230 -29.97 16.17 27.50
CA THR A 230 -30.96 15.41 28.28
C THR A 230 -32.37 15.52 27.69
N ASN A 231 -32.77 16.72 27.26
CA ASN A 231 -34.06 16.94 26.62
C ASN A 231 -34.17 16.24 25.25
N ALA A 232 -33.11 16.29 24.43
CA ALA A 232 -33.08 15.60 23.15
C ALA A 232 -33.12 14.06 23.29
N GLU A 233 -32.53 13.52 24.35
CA GLU A 233 -32.62 12.09 24.66
C GLU A 233 -34.01 11.68 25.11
N SER A 234 -34.59 12.45 26.05
CA SER A 234 -35.91 12.15 26.61
C SER A 234 -37.03 12.26 25.57
N ALA A 235 -36.88 13.16 24.60
CA ALA A 235 -37.86 13.36 23.53
C ALA A 235 -37.67 12.41 22.33
N GLU A 236 -36.55 11.66 22.27
CA GLU A 236 -36.11 10.89 21.08
C GLU A 236 -36.27 11.66 19.76
N SER A 237 -36.05 12.98 19.81
CA SER A 237 -36.32 13.89 18.70
C SER A 237 -35.42 15.11 18.78
N ALA A 238 -35.08 15.65 17.61
CA ALA A 238 -34.42 16.95 17.50
C ALA A 238 -35.45 18.08 17.69
N TRP A 239 -36.06 18.10 18.89
CA TRP A 239 -37.25 18.88 19.21
C TRP A 239 -37.07 20.40 19.06
N ASN A 240 -35.84 20.90 19.22
CA ASN A 240 -35.52 22.33 19.06
C ASN A 240 -34.12 22.55 18.48
N ILE A 241 -33.99 22.31 17.17
CA ILE A 241 -32.75 22.49 16.41
C ILE A 241 -32.21 23.92 16.57
N SER A 242 -33.08 24.94 16.64
CA SER A 242 -32.65 26.33 16.75
C SER A 242 -31.89 26.62 18.05
N GLU A 243 -32.36 26.12 19.19
CA GLU A 243 -31.64 26.26 20.47
C GLU A 243 -30.35 25.44 20.50
N MET A 244 -30.36 24.24 19.91
CA MET A 244 -29.16 23.41 19.78
C MET A 244 -28.07 24.13 18.98
N LEU A 245 -28.42 24.69 17.81
CA LEU A 245 -27.48 25.45 16.98
C LEU A 245 -26.99 26.72 17.68
N ALA A 246 -27.88 27.46 18.36
CA ALA A 246 -27.46 28.65 19.10
C ALA A 246 -26.49 28.33 20.24
N CYS A 247 -26.66 27.20 20.93
CA CYS A 247 -25.71 26.73 21.94
C CYS A 247 -24.36 26.36 21.30
N LEU A 248 -24.37 25.65 20.16
CA LEU A 248 -23.13 25.31 19.44
C LEU A 248 -22.38 26.55 18.95
N ASP A 249 -23.07 27.56 18.42
CA ASP A 249 -22.45 28.80 17.97
C ASP A 249 -21.77 29.56 19.12
N LYS A 250 -22.36 29.53 20.33
CA LYS A 250 -21.74 30.12 21.52
C LYS A 250 -20.48 29.36 21.95
N ILE A 251 -20.53 28.01 21.96
CA ILE A 251 -19.38 27.17 22.30
C ILE A 251 -18.24 27.38 21.29
N ASP A 252 -18.55 27.36 19.98
CA ASP A 252 -17.56 27.61 18.93
C ASP A 252 -16.91 29.00 19.06
N LEU A 253 -17.67 30.01 19.48
CA LEU A 253 -17.12 31.35 19.74
C LEU A 253 -16.19 31.36 20.96
N GLU A 254 -16.54 30.66 22.04
CA GLU A 254 -15.70 30.53 23.24
C GLU A 254 -14.40 29.81 22.92
N ASP A 255 -14.47 28.66 22.23
CA ASP A 255 -13.32 27.87 21.80
C ASP A 255 -12.38 28.68 20.90
N LYS A 256 -12.90 29.44 19.94
CA LYS A 256 -12.10 30.33 19.08
C LYS A 256 -11.40 31.45 19.85
N ASN A 257 -11.98 31.90 20.96
CA ASN A 257 -11.35 32.92 21.79
C ASN A 257 -10.25 32.30 22.66
N LEU A 258 -10.49 31.11 23.23
CA LEU A 258 -9.49 30.34 23.96
C LEU A 258 -8.30 29.98 23.06
N GLU A 259 -8.56 29.52 21.83
CA GLU A 259 -7.52 29.19 20.85
C GLU A 259 -6.61 30.39 20.58
N LYS A 260 -7.18 31.59 20.39
CA LYS A 260 -6.40 32.82 20.15
C LYS A 260 -5.53 33.19 21.35
N GLU A 261 -6.06 33.05 22.56
CA GLU A 261 -5.32 33.37 23.79
C GLU A 261 -4.17 32.37 24.02
N VAL A 262 -4.44 31.07 23.89
CA VAL A 262 -3.42 30.02 23.98
C VAL A 262 -2.35 30.20 22.90
N ALA A 263 -2.74 30.51 21.66
CA ALA A 263 -1.79 30.76 20.58
C ALA A 263 -0.90 31.99 20.84
N LYS A 264 -1.42 33.01 21.54
CA LYS A 264 -0.62 34.16 21.96
C LYS A 264 0.37 33.80 23.06
N GLN A 265 -0.09 33.07 24.09
CA GLN A 265 0.77 32.59 25.19
C GLN A 265 1.87 31.67 24.67
N LEU A 266 1.56 30.78 23.73
CA LEU A 266 2.52 29.90 23.09
C LEU A 266 3.62 30.71 22.36
N LYS A 267 3.24 31.73 21.59
CA LYS A 267 4.22 32.59 20.89
C LYS A 267 5.12 33.36 21.86
N GLU A 268 4.58 33.83 22.98
CA GLU A 268 5.36 34.50 24.03
C GLU A 268 6.36 33.54 24.67
N ALA A 269 5.91 32.34 25.05
CA ALA A 269 6.76 31.30 25.63
C ALA A 269 7.86 30.82 24.66
N GLU A 270 7.54 30.60 23.37
CA GLU A 270 8.52 30.23 22.35
C GLU A 270 9.58 31.32 22.14
N LYS A 271 9.19 32.59 22.22
CA LYS A 271 10.12 33.71 22.11
C LYS A 271 11.07 33.74 23.30
N GLU A 272 10.54 33.58 24.52
CA GLU A 272 11.35 33.51 25.74
C GLU A 272 12.32 32.32 25.71
N GLN A 273 11.84 31.14 25.31
CA GLN A 273 12.67 29.94 25.15
C GLN A 273 13.81 30.16 24.17
N LYS A 274 13.55 30.81 23.02
CA LYS A 274 14.59 31.11 22.01
C LYS A 274 15.67 32.04 22.54
N GLU A 275 15.30 33.05 23.32
CA GLU A 275 16.28 33.98 23.91
C GLU A 275 17.12 33.28 25.00
N LEU A 276 16.48 32.54 25.91
CA LEU A 276 17.18 31.73 26.92
C LEU A 276 18.15 30.71 26.29
N HIS A 277 17.74 30.07 25.19
CA HIS A 277 18.59 29.12 24.49
C HIS A 277 19.81 29.77 23.83
N LYS A 278 19.67 30.98 23.28
CA LYS A 278 20.81 31.75 22.77
C LYS A 278 21.79 32.11 23.88
N GLU A 279 21.29 32.60 25.01
CA GLU A 279 22.13 32.93 26.17
C GLU A 279 22.86 31.70 26.71
N PHE A 280 22.18 30.56 26.81
CA PHE A 280 22.77 29.30 27.23
C PHE A 280 23.89 28.83 26.29
N ASN A 281 23.66 28.84 24.97
CA ASN A 281 24.67 28.43 23.99
C ASN A 281 25.90 29.35 24.02
N LEU A 282 25.69 30.65 24.23
CA LEU A 282 26.78 31.63 24.34
C LEU A 282 27.58 31.41 25.63
N ALA A 283 26.90 31.13 26.75
CA ALA A 283 27.56 30.79 28.01
C ALA A 283 28.37 29.48 27.91
N GLN A 284 27.84 28.45 27.24
CA GLN A 284 28.54 27.19 27.01
C GLN A 284 29.79 27.39 26.16
N THR A 285 29.67 28.14 25.05
CA THR A 285 30.80 28.48 24.18
C THR A 285 31.89 29.25 24.94
N ASN A 286 31.50 30.20 25.78
CA ASN A 286 32.45 30.93 26.62
C ASN A 286 33.16 30.02 27.62
N ASN A 287 32.45 29.09 28.26
CA ASN A 287 33.06 28.11 29.16
C ASN A 287 34.08 27.23 28.42
N ASP A 288 33.76 26.75 27.21
CA ASP A 288 34.69 25.97 26.39
C ASP A 288 35.97 26.75 26.05
N TYR A 289 35.84 28.06 25.78
CA TYR A 289 37.01 28.93 25.55
C TYR A 289 37.84 29.12 26.81
N ILE A 290 37.21 29.26 27.98
CA ILE A 290 37.91 29.37 29.26
C ILE A 290 38.68 28.07 29.57
N GLU A 291 38.05 26.91 29.39
CA GLU A 291 38.72 25.62 29.59
C GLU A 291 39.92 25.43 28.65
N LYS A 292 39.78 25.77 27.37
CA LYS A 292 40.88 25.74 26.39
C LYS A 292 42.01 26.69 26.78
N ALA A 293 41.69 27.90 27.22
CA ALA A 293 42.70 28.87 27.66
C ALA A 293 43.49 28.34 28.86
N ASN A 294 42.79 27.81 29.87
CA ASN A 294 43.42 27.21 31.05
C ASN A 294 44.33 26.02 30.69
N ALA A 295 43.88 25.15 29.77
CA ALA A 295 44.69 24.01 29.31
C ALA A 295 45.95 24.47 28.54
N LEU A 296 45.84 25.50 27.70
CA LEU A 296 46.97 26.07 26.98
C LEU A 296 47.95 26.77 27.93
N GLU A 297 47.48 27.47 28.96
CA GLU A 297 48.33 28.04 30.00
C GLU A 297 49.08 26.97 30.79
N ALA A 298 48.40 25.89 31.16
CA ALA A 298 49.04 24.76 31.84
C ALA A 298 50.12 24.11 30.96
N ASN A 299 49.83 23.86 29.68
CA ASN A 299 50.80 23.32 28.72
C ASN A 299 52.00 24.26 28.53
N LYS A 300 51.77 25.57 28.46
CA LYS A 300 52.83 26.57 28.36
C LYS A 300 53.73 26.53 29.59
N ALA A 301 53.15 26.50 30.79
CA ALA A 301 53.91 26.40 32.04
C ALA A 301 54.75 25.10 32.10
N GLU A 302 54.20 23.98 31.64
CA GLU A 302 54.92 22.71 31.56
C GLU A 302 56.09 22.80 30.57
N LEU A 303 55.88 23.36 29.37
CA LEU A 303 56.93 23.54 28.37
C LEU A 303 58.03 24.50 28.84
N ASP A 304 57.66 25.61 29.47
CA ASP A 304 58.60 26.57 30.05
C ASP A 304 59.44 25.92 31.16
N SER A 305 58.84 25.04 31.98
CA SER A 305 59.59 24.28 33.00
C SER A 305 60.61 23.30 32.40
N LYS A 306 60.34 22.76 31.21
CA LYS A 306 61.21 21.83 30.48
C LYS A 306 62.29 22.54 29.66
N LYS A 307 62.19 23.85 29.44
CA LYS A 307 63.11 24.62 28.60
C LYS A 307 64.56 24.50 29.07
N SER A 308 64.83 24.74 30.36
CA SER A 308 66.18 24.64 30.92
C SER A 308 66.77 23.23 30.79
N LEU A 309 65.94 22.19 30.94
CA LEU A 309 66.37 20.80 30.76
C LEU A 309 66.82 20.55 29.31
N TYR A 310 66.07 21.08 28.33
CA TYR A 310 66.41 20.90 26.91
C TYR A 310 67.64 21.72 26.51
N GLU A 311 67.80 22.95 27.02
CA GLU A 311 69.02 23.75 26.82
C GLU A 311 70.26 23.05 27.41
N GLU A 312 70.12 22.39 28.56
CA GLU A 312 71.19 21.60 29.16
C GLU A 312 71.52 20.34 28.33
N LYS A 313 70.50 19.64 27.84
CA LYS A 313 70.67 18.50 26.92
C LYS A 313 71.37 18.91 25.62
N GLU A 314 71.02 20.05 25.05
CA GLU A 314 71.65 20.60 23.85
C GLU A 314 73.14 20.88 24.09
N LYS A 315 73.48 21.57 25.19
CA LYS A 315 74.89 21.79 25.57
C LYS A 315 75.65 20.48 25.80
N ASN A 316 75.02 19.48 26.40
CA ASN A 316 75.66 18.18 26.62
C ASN A 316 75.88 17.41 25.32
N LEU A 317 74.93 17.46 24.38
CA LEU A 317 75.08 16.90 23.04
C LEU A 317 76.24 17.56 22.29
N GLU A 318 76.34 18.89 22.39
CA GLU A 318 77.42 19.66 21.75
C GLU A 318 78.80 19.28 22.31
N LYS A 319 78.91 19.14 23.64
CA LYS A 319 80.13 18.62 24.29
C LYS A 319 80.47 17.19 23.84
N GLN A 320 79.47 16.30 23.73
CA GLN A 320 79.67 14.93 23.26
C GLN A 320 80.14 14.90 21.80
N LEU A 321 79.57 15.74 20.94
CA LEU A 321 80.00 15.87 19.54
C LEU A 321 81.46 16.33 19.44
N ILE A 322 81.86 17.31 20.24
CA ILE A 322 83.26 17.77 20.31
C ILE A 322 84.18 16.65 20.80
N ALA A 323 83.78 15.92 21.84
CA ALA A 323 84.55 14.81 22.40
C ALA A 323 84.73 13.67 21.36
N CYS A 324 83.66 13.25 20.69
CA CYS A 324 83.71 12.18 19.68
C CYS A 324 84.47 12.60 18.43
N ASN A 325 84.21 13.79 17.87
CA ASN A 325 84.71 14.14 16.54
C ASN A 325 86.09 14.81 16.56
N LYS A 326 86.45 15.54 17.63
CA LYS A 326 87.75 16.25 17.71
C LYS A 326 88.72 15.59 18.67
N VAL A 327 88.25 15.24 19.87
CA VAL A 327 89.14 14.77 20.96
C VAL A 327 89.47 13.29 20.82
N ASN A 328 88.50 12.44 20.49
CA ASN A 328 88.76 10.99 20.40
C ASN A 328 89.77 10.62 19.30
N PRO A 329 89.71 11.17 18.07
CA PRO A 329 90.69 10.83 17.02
C PRO A 329 92.11 11.30 17.36
N THR A 330 92.23 12.48 17.99
CA THR A 330 93.53 13.00 18.44
C THR A 330 94.09 12.19 19.60
N PHE A 331 93.24 11.75 20.54
CA PHE A 331 93.61 10.87 21.64
C PHE A 331 94.05 9.48 21.16
N GLU A 332 93.31 8.87 20.22
CA GLU A 332 93.70 7.58 19.63
C GLU A 332 95.02 7.68 18.87
N ASN A 333 95.25 8.77 18.13
CA ASN A 333 96.52 9.01 17.45
C ASN A 333 97.69 9.18 18.44
N LEU A 334 97.50 9.94 19.53
CA LEU A 334 98.47 10.07 20.62
C LEU A 334 98.78 8.72 21.29
N LYS A 335 97.75 7.89 21.51
CA LYS A 335 97.88 6.54 22.07
C LYS A 335 98.62 5.59 21.13
N LYS A 336 98.44 5.75 19.81
CA LYS A 336 99.19 5.00 18.80
C LYS A 336 100.66 5.43 18.77
N GLN A 337 100.93 6.74 18.73
CA GLN A 337 102.29 7.28 18.77
C GLN A 337 103.05 6.92 20.05
N SER A 338 102.38 6.90 21.21
CA SER A 338 103.03 6.48 22.47
C SER A 338 103.38 4.99 22.49
N LYS A 339 102.54 4.13 21.89
CA LYS A 339 102.88 2.73 21.63
C LYS A 339 104.06 2.59 20.68
N ASP A 340 104.05 3.32 19.57
CA ASP A 340 105.13 3.28 18.57
C ASP A 340 106.47 3.73 19.19
N ILE A 341 106.48 4.78 20.01
CA ILE A 341 107.65 5.23 20.79
C ILE A 341 108.15 4.14 21.74
N SER A 342 107.23 3.41 22.40
CA SER A 342 107.58 2.30 23.29
C SER A 342 108.25 1.15 22.53
N VAL A 343 107.72 0.79 21.36
CA VAL A 343 108.28 -0.27 20.51
C VAL A 343 109.66 0.14 19.98
N ILE A 344 109.80 1.38 19.50
CA ILE A 344 111.09 1.90 19.00
C ILE A 344 112.13 1.95 20.13
N LYS A 345 111.75 2.29 21.37
CA LYS A 345 112.65 2.24 22.53
C LYS A 345 113.14 0.81 22.83
N GLU A 346 112.26 -0.19 22.73
CA GLU A 346 112.66 -1.58 22.87
C GLU A 346 113.58 -2.05 21.74
N GLU A 347 113.33 -1.63 20.49
CA GLU A 347 114.18 -1.93 19.35
C GLU A 347 115.56 -1.29 19.47
N ILE A 348 115.64 -0.02 19.90
CA ILE A 348 116.93 0.65 20.18
C ILE A 348 117.70 -0.11 21.25
N SER A 349 117.06 -0.47 22.37
CA SER A 349 117.68 -1.27 23.44
C SER A 349 118.21 -2.63 22.96
N LYS A 350 117.45 -3.33 22.10
CA LYS A 350 117.90 -4.57 21.46
C LYS A 350 119.09 -4.35 20.54
N THR A 351 119.05 -3.27 19.75
CA THR A 351 120.11 -2.96 18.77
C THR A 351 121.39 -2.49 19.45
N GLU A 352 121.29 -1.72 20.55
CA GLU A 352 122.43 -1.34 21.39
C GLU A 352 123.09 -2.57 22.03
N LYS A 353 122.29 -3.51 22.56
CA LYS A 353 122.81 -4.79 23.06
C LYS A 353 123.49 -5.61 21.96
N ALA A 354 122.91 -5.66 20.77
CA ALA A 354 123.50 -6.35 19.62
C ALA A 354 124.80 -5.68 19.14
N LEU A 355 124.88 -4.36 19.17
CA LEU A 355 126.09 -3.60 18.85
C LEU A 355 127.20 -3.87 19.87
N GLU A 356 126.87 -3.94 21.16
CA GLU A 356 127.83 -4.24 22.22
C GLU A 356 128.38 -5.67 22.08
N GLN A 357 127.51 -6.64 21.78
CA GLN A 357 127.89 -8.02 21.46
C GLN A 357 128.75 -8.10 20.19
N ALA A 358 128.44 -7.31 19.16
CA ALA A 358 129.23 -7.26 17.93
C ALA A 358 130.61 -6.63 18.15
N LYS A 359 130.73 -5.62 19.03
CA LYS A 359 132.02 -5.04 19.44
C LYS A 359 132.86 -6.03 20.25
N GLU A 360 132.26 -6.75 21.18
CA GLU A 360 132.94 -7.84 21.89
C GLU A 360 133.37 -8.96 20.95
N ALA A 361 132.52 -9.34 19.99
CA ALA A 361 132.84 -10.32 18.97
C ALA A 361 133.98 -9.84 18.06
N LEU A 362 134.02 -8.57 17.67
CA LEU A 362 135.12 -7.99 16.90
C LEU A 362 136.43 -8.02 17.70
N LYS A 363 136.39 -7.65 18.99
CA LYS A 363 137.55 -7.69 19.89
C LYS A 363 138.07 -9.11 20.08
N ASN A 364 137.17 -10.08 20.26
CA ASN A 364 137.50 -11.49 20.35
C ASN A 364 138.00 -12.07 19.01
N ALA A 365 137.46 -11.61 17.87
CA ALA A 365 137.92 -12.00 16.55
C ALA A 365 139.31 -11.42 16.24
N GLN A 366 139.62 -10.20 16.70
CA GLN A 366 140.95 -9.60 16.59
C GLN A 366 141.99 -10.38 17.41
N ILE A 367 141.64 -10.74 18.66
CA ILE A 367 142.47 -11.62 19.51
C ILE A 367 142.68 -12.98 18.84
N ARG A 368 141.62 -13.59 18.29
CA ARG A 368 141.70 -14.87 17.58
C ARG A 368 142.48 -14.79 16.27
N PHE A 369 142.47 -13.68 15.57
CA PHE A 369 143.28 -13.47 14.36
C PHE A 369 144.78 -13.39 14.70
N ASP A 370 145.14 -12.67 15.78
CA ASP A 370 146.52 -12.57 16.27
C ASP A 370 147.04 -13.90 16.87
N GLU A 371 146.16 -14.69 17.48
CA GLU A 371 146.46 -16.06 17.94
C GLU A 371 146.55 -17.07 16.77
N SER A 372 145.68 -16.97 15.76
CA SER A 372 145.68 -17.82 14.56
C SER A 372 146.93 -17.65 13.70
N LYS A 373 147.55 -16.45 13.71
CA LYS A 373 148.82 -16.19 13.01
C LYS A 373 150.03 -16.84 13.70
N LYS A 374 149.91 -17.21 14.99
CA LYS A 374 150.94 -17.91 15.77
C LYS A 374 150.73 -19.43 15.83
N ARG A 375 149.50 -19.90 15.58
CA ARG A 375 149.09 -21.32 15.71
C ARG A 375 148.88 -22.06 14.39
N GLU A 376 149.56 -21.64 13.33
CA GLU A 376 149.62 -22.40 12.07
C GLU A 376 150.43 -23.70 12.19
N LYS A 377 151.17 -23.88 13.29
CA LYS A 377 151.94 -25.09 13.62
C LYS A 377 151.21 -26.12 14.49
N GLU A 378 150.00 -25.84 14.97
CA GLU A 378 149.21 -26.75 15.84
C GLU A 378 147.96 -27.30 15.12
N LYS A 379 147.95 -27.23 13.77
CA LYS A 379 146.86 -27.72 12.90
C LYS A 379 146.85 -29.24 12.71
N GLU A 380 147.88 -29.95 13.18
CA GLU A 380 148.05 -31.39 12.95
C GLU A 380 147.60 -32.30 14.10
N GLU A 381 147.28 -31.76 15.30
CA GLU A 381 147.07 -32.64 16.48
C GLU A 381 145.63 -32.83 16.95
N LEU A 382 144.64 -32.08 16.46
CA LEU A 382 143.29 -32.13 17.05
C LEU A 382 142.15 -32.25 16.03
N THR A 383 142.38 -33.01 14.96
CA THR A 383 141.36 -33.45 14.00
C THR A 383 140.50 -34.62 14.51
N VAL A 384 140.76 -35.16 15.70
CA VAL A 384 140.14 -36.43 16.17
C VAL A 384 139.20 -36.27 17.39
N LYS A 385 139.02 -35.06 17.92
CA LYS A 385 138.20 -34.85 19.14
C LYS A 385 136.85 -34.16 18.96
N ILE A 386 136.40 -33.93 17.74
CA ILE A 386 135.11 -33.26 17.46
C ILE A 386 134.23 -34.15 16.58
N GLU A 387 134.11 -35.41 16.97
CA GLU A 387 133.13 -36.36 16.41
C GLU A 387 132.21 -36.94 17.51
N GLN A 388 132.32 -36.44 18.75
CA GLN A 388 131.65 -37.01 19.93
C GLN A 388 130.66 -36.10 20.66
N ILE A 389 130.37 -34.87 20.19
CA ILE A 389 129.36 -33.99 20.82
C ILE A 389 128.39 -33.45 19.76
N THR A 390 127.72 -34.39 19.09
CA THR A 390 126.62 -34.15 18.14
C THR A 390 125.41 -34.95 18.61
N LYS A 391 124.95 -34.74 19.87
CA LYS A 391 123.84 -35.56 20.39
C LYS A 391 122.91 -35.00 21.46
N ASP A 392 122.84 -33.68 21.68
CA ASP A 392 121.89 -33.10 22.65
C ASP A 392 121.11 -31.86 22.17
N GLU A 393 120.70 -31.79 20.89
CA GLU A 393 119.84 -30.71 20.38
C GLU A 393 118.33 -30.96 20.52
N ASN A 394 117.88 -32.16 20.87
CA ASN A 394 116.46 -32.53 20.76
C ASN A 394 115.59 -32.29 22.01
N LYS A 395 116.01 -31.47 22.98
CA LYS A 395 115.21 -31.24 24.21
C LYS A 395 114.60 -29.86 24.41
N TYR A 396 114.83 -28.89 23.52
CA TYR A 396 114.25 -27.54 23.65
C TYR A 396 113.01 -27.27 22.79
N SER A 397 112.71 -28.11 21.77
CA SER A 397 111.60 -27.87 20.82
C SER A 397 110.19 -28.12 21.39
N GLU A 398 110.03 -28.90 22.46
CA GLU A 398 108.69 -29.28 22.96
C GLU A 398 108.11 -28.29 23.97
N ARG A 399 108.94 -27.46 24.62
CA ARG A 399 108.49 -26.54 25.67
C ARG A 399 107.83 -25.27 25.13
N GLU A 400 108.22 -24.81 23.94
CA GLU A 400 107.65 -23.61 23.30
C GLU A 400 106.23 -23.83 22.75
N LYS A 401 105.88 -25.04 22.31
CA LYS A 401 104.56 -25.33 21.72
C LYS A 401 103.40 -25.30 22.72
N THR A 402 103.67 -25.57 24.00
CA THR A 402 102.62 -25.65 25.04
C THR A 402 102.22 -24.28 25.59
N ILE A 403 103.13 -23.30 25.56
CA ILE A 403 102.87 -21.94 26.07
C ILE A 403 101.96 -21.16 25.10
N THR A 404 102.13 -21.34 23.78
CA THR A 404 101.32 -20.65 22.75
C THR A 404 99.86 -21.11 22.69
N ASN A 405 99.55 -22.33 23.13
CA ASN A 405 98.18 -22.86 23.14
C ASN A 405 97.35 -22.42 24.36
N ILE A 406 98.00 -22.06 25.48
CA ILE A 406 97.30 -21.59 26.69
C ILE A 406 96.80 -20.14 26.54
N GLU A 407 97.53 -19.29 25.80
CA GLU A 407 97.10 -17.91 25.53
C GLU A 407 95.93 -17.84 24.54
N LYS A 408 95.88 -18.72 23.54
CA LYS A 408 94.76 -18.78 22.57
C LYS A 408 93.43 -19.14 23.23
N LEU A 409 93.43 -20.09 24.18
CA LEU A 409 92.22 -20.54 24.90
C LEU A 409 91.69 -19.52 25.92
N ARG A 410 92.53 -18.60 26.41
CA ARG A 410 92.09 -17.52 27.33
C ARG A 410 91.29 -16.43 26.61
N ASN A 411 91.71 -16.04 25.40
CA ASN A 411 90.98 -15.06 24.60
C ASN A 411 89.64 -15.60 24.09
N THR A 412 89.56 -16.88 23.73
CA THR A 412 88.28 -17.49 23.30
C THR A 412 87.25 -17.56 24.44
N LYS A 413 87.70 -17.68 25.70
CA LYS A 413 86.80 -17.71 26.87
C LYS A 413 86.19 -16.33 27.19
N GLU A 414 86.93 -15.23 26.98
CA GLU A 414 86.41 -13.87 27.18
C GLU A 414 85.45 -13.42 26.07
N ASP A 415 85.63 -13.89 24.84
CA ASP A 415 84.72 -13.57 23.73
C ASP A 415 83.38 -14.33 23.85
N ILE A 416 83.41 -15.62 24.21
CA ILE A 416 82.20 -16.42 24.46
C ILE A 416 81.36 -15.83 25.62
N SER A 417 82.02 -15.33 26.68
CA SER A 417 81.32 -14.69 27.81
C SER A 417 80.62 -13.37 27.46
N LYS A 418 81.05 -12.66 26.40
CA LYS A 418 80.39 -11.43 25.91
C LYS A 418 79.22 -11.76 24.98
N GLU A 419 79.35 -12.79 24.14
CA GLU A 419 78.25 -13.28 23.30
C GLU A 419 77.11 -13.85 24.14
N GLU A 420 77.40 -14.64 25.18
CA GLU A 420 76.39 -15.21 26.08
C GLU A 420 75.57 -14.13 26.81
N LYS A 421 76.21 -13.00 27.14
CA LYS A 421 75.55 -11.85 27.79
C LYS A 421 74.67 -11.05 26.82
N ASN A 422 75.08 -10.91 25.55
CA ASN A 422 74.28 -10.25 24.51
C ASN A 422 73.05 -11.09 24.13
N ILE A 423 73.19 -12.41 24.04
CA ILE A 423 72.07 -13.32 23.74
C ILE A 423 71.03 -13.27 24.87
N LEU A 424 71.46 -13.22 26.13
CA LEU A 424 70.55 -13.09 27.28
C LEU A 424 69.80 -11.75 27.31
N ASP A 425 70.44 -10.65 26.90
CA ASP A 425 69.79 -9.34 26.79
C ASP A 425 68.81 -9.27 25.60
N GLU A 426 69.08 -9.97 24.49
CA GLU A 426 68.17 -10.13 23.37
C GLU A 426 66.96 -11.01 23.72
N GLU A 427 67.16 -12.09 24.48
CA GLU A 427 66.10 -12.98 24.96
C GLU A 427 65.13 -12.26 25.91
N ASN A 428 65.65 -11.46 26.85
CA ASN A 428 64.81 -10.68 27.77
C ASN A 428 63.96 -9.63 27.04
N LYS A 429 64.53 -8.92 26.05
CA LYS A 429 63.77 -7.96 25.23
C LYS A 429 62.69 -8.63 24.39
N LEU A 430 62.99 -9.79 23.80
CA LEU A 430 62.02 -10.54 23.01
C LEU A 430 60.86 -11.04 23.89
N ASN A 431 61.13 -11.48 25.11
CA ASN A 431 60.11 -11.91 26.07
C ASN A 431 59.20 -10.75 26.54
N ASP A 432 59.77 -9.57 26.79
CA ASP A 432 59.00 -8.36 27.12
C ASP A 432 58.11 -7.91 25.95
N ASP A 433 58.62 -7.98 24.71
CA ASP A 433 57.85 -7.67 23.50
C ASP A 433 56.71 -8.68 23.27
N ILE A 434 56.96 -9.97 23.49
CA ILE A 434 55.92 -11.03 23.40
C ILE A 434 54.82 -10.78 24.44
N GLN A 435 55.16 -10.41 25.69
CA GLN A 435 54.16 -10.09 26.71
C GLN A 435 53.33 -8.85 26.36
N ARG A 436 53.95 -7.80 25.82
CA ARG A 436 53.22 -6.60 25.37
C ARG A 436 52.27 -6.92 24.23
N LEU A 437 52.74 -7.63 23.21
CA LEU A 437 51.93 -8.03 22.05
C LEU A 437 50.78 -8.97 22.46
N GLN A 438 51.03 -9.92 23.36
CA GLN A 438 49.99 -10.78 23.94
C GLN A 438 48.88 -9.97 24.62
N ASN A 439 49.22 -8.96 25.41
CA ASN A 439 48.24 -8.13 26.09
C ASN A 439 47.41 -7.28 25.12
N THR A 440 48.02 -6.78 24.05
CA THR A 440 47.32 -6.02 22.99
C THR A 440 46.36 -6.90 22.20
N VAL A 441 46.79 -8.10 21.78
CA VAL A 441 45.94 -9.09 21.09
C VAL A 441 44.77 -9.51 21.99
N LYS A 442 44.99 -9.68 23.29
CA LYS A 442 43.93 -10.04 24.26
C LYS A 442 42.89 -8.93 24.44
N LYS A 443 43.32 -7.66 24.44
CA LYS A 443 42.41 -6.49 24.57
C LYS A 443 41.55 -6.24 23.33
N LEU A 444 42.08 -6.53 22.14
CA LEU A 444 41.43 -6.19 20.87
C LEU A 444 40.76 -7.39 20.18
N LYS A 445 40.77 -8.58 20.79
CA LYS A 445 40.27 -9.85 20.22
C LYS A 445 38.83 -9.77 19.69
N ASP A 446 37.96 -9.02 20.34
CA ASP A 446 36.53 -8.96 20.00
C ASP A 446 36.18 -7.84 18.99
N LYS A 447 37.12 -6.93 18.73
CA LYS A 447 36.94 -5.78 17.80
C LYS A 447 36.66 -6.17 16.34
N PRO A 448 37.24 -7.24 15.78
CA PRO A 448 36.87 -7.72 14.45
C PRO A 448 35.40 -8.15 14.34
N ALA A 449 34.86 -8.80 15.37
CA ALA A 449 33.45 -9.20 15.41
C ALA A 449 32.52 -7.99 15.56
N GLU A 450 32.88 -7.02 16.41
CA GLU A 450 32.17 -5.73 16.54
C GLU A 450 32.15 -4.96 15.21
N LEU A 451 33.25 -4.97 14.44
CA LEU A 451 33.34 -4.30 13.14
C LEU A 451 32.41 -4.93 12.09
N VAL A 452 32.30 -6.27 12.06
CA VAL A 452 31.37 -6.97 11.17
C VAL A 452 29.93 -6.61 11.52
N LYS A 453 29.59 -6.60 12.81
CA LYS A 453 28.25 -6.20 13.29
C LYS A 453 27.93 -4.75 12.92
N ALA A 454 28.84 -3.81 13.21
CA ALA A 454 28.66 -2.39 12.85
C ALA A 454 28.52 -2.17 11.34
N LYS A 455 29.27 -2.92 10.51
CA LYS A 455 29.10 -2.88 9.04
C LYS A 455 27.71 -3.36 8.62
N SER A 456 27.22 -4.46 9.19
CA SER A 456 25.89 -4.99 8.87
C SER A 456 24.76 -4.04 9.27
N GLU A 457 24.85 -3.41 10.45
CA GLU A 457 23.90 -2.40 10.92
C GLU A 457 23.90 -1.16 10.01
N ILE A 458 25.08 -0.67 9.59
CA ILE A 458 25.18 0.47 8.66
C ILE A 458 24.56 0.14 7.29
N VAL A 459 24.77 -1.07 6.76
CA VAL A 459 24.16 -1.48 5.48
C VAL A 459 22.64 -1.47 5.60
N ALA A 460 22.11 -1.96 6.71
CA ALA A 460 20.67 -2.01 6.93
C ALA A 460 20.06 -0.61 7.19
N LEU A 461 20.73 0.25 7.96
CA LEU A 461 20.35 1.66 8.12
C LEU A 461 20.36 2.43 6.80
N ASN A 462 21.35 2.22 5.94
CA ASN A 462 21.38 2.84 4.60
C ASN A 462 20.19 2.36 3.75
N LYS A 463 19.85 1.07 3.80
CA LYS A 463 18.67 0.55 3.10
C LYS A 463 17.39 1.21 3.60
N LEU A 464 17.26 1.39 4.91
CA LEU A 464 16.14 2.11 5.52
C LEU A 464 16.09 3.57 5.07
N THR A 465 17.24 4.26 4.99
CA THR A 465 17.32 5.64 4.46
C THR A 465 16.82 5.72 3.03
N VAL A 466 17.23 4.79 2.15
CA VAL A 466 16.73 4.74 0.76
C VAL A 466 15.21 4.53 0.72
N ASN A 467 14.67 3.66 1.57
CA ASN A 467 13.22 3.45 1.65
C ASN A 467 12.49 4.72 2.10
N ILE A 468 12.99 5.40 3.15
CA ILE A 468 12.40 6.65 3.63
C ILE A 468 12.47 7.74 2.56
N ASP A 469 13.58 7.83 1.83
CA ASP A 469 13.72 8.77 0.71
C ASP A 469 12.74 8.48 -0.43
N ASP A 470 12.46 7.20 -0.73
CA ASP A 470 11.42 6.81 -1.70
C ASP A 470 10.03 7.27 -1.23
N VAL A 471 9.71 7.09 0.06
CA VAL A 471 8.43 7.55 0.62
C VAL A 471 8.30 9.08 0.53
N ILE A 472 9.32 9.82 0.96
CA ILE A 472 9.28 11.28 1.02
C ILE A 472 9.29 11.92 -0.37
N ASN A 473 10.13 11.42 -1.28
CA ASN A 473 10.34 12.08 -2.56
C ASN A 473 9.41 11.58 -3.67
N ASN A 474 8.82 10.38 -3.54
CA ASN A 474 7.95 9.81 -4.57
C ASN A 474 6.53 9.60 -4.06
N LEU A 475 6.34 8.81 -2.99
CA LEU A 475 5.00 8.37 -2.59
C LEU A 475 4.15 9.48 -1.95
N ILE A 476 4.73 10.33 -1.09
CA ILE A 476 4.01 11.46 -0.49
C ILE A 476 3.56 12.47 -1.58
N PRO A 477 4.43 12.89 -2.52
CA PRO A 477 4.02 13.71 -3.66
C PRO A 477 2.91 13.08 -4.51
N GLU A 478 2.99 11.78 -4.80
CA GLU A 478 1.94 11.08 -5.55
C GLU A 478 0.60 11.06 -4.78
N TYR A 479 0.63 10.88 -3.46
CA TYR A 479 -0.56 10.98 -2.62
C TYR A 479 -1.19 12.38 -2.69
N ARG A 480 -0.38 13.44 -2.58
CA ARG A 480 -0.85 14.84 -2.70
C ARG A 480 -1.43 15.15 -4.08
N GLU A 481 -0.89 14.55 -5.14
CA GLU A 481 -1.45 14.70 -6.49
C GLU A 481 -2.84 14.05 -6.61
N LYS A 482 -3.01 12.85 -6.04
CA LYS A 482 -4.31 12.17 -5.99
C LYS A 482 -5.32 12.94 -5.13
N GLU A 483 -4.87 13.53 -4.02
CA GLU A 483 -5.69 14.38 -3.14
C GLU A 483 -6.22 15.60 -3.90
N ASN A 484 -5.34 16.32 -4.59
CA ASN A 484 -5.72 17.46 -5.44
C ASN A 484 -6.66 17.04 -6.58
N THR A 485 -6.45 15.86 -7.17
CA THR A 485 -7.34 15.32 -8.21
C THR A 485 -8.72 15.03 -7.65
N PHE A 486 -8.82 14.43 -6.47
CA PHE A 486 -10.09 14.21 -5.78
C PHE A 486 -10.78 15.53 -5.45
N GLU A 487 -10.07 16.53 -4.95
CA GLU A 487 -10.63 17.84 -4.62
C GLU A 487 -11.23 18.53 -5.85
N LYS A 488 -10.51 18.54 -6.99
CA LYS A 488 -11.01 19.06 -8.27
C LYS A 488 -12.25 18.33 -8.76
N CYS A 489 -12.26 17.00 -8.71
CA CYS A 489 -13.41 16.20 -9.12
C CYS A 489 -14.61 16.41 -8.19
N SER A 490 -14.38 16.51 -6.88
CA SER A 490 -15.39 16.80 -5.86
C SER A 490 -16.04 18.15 -6.07
N ASP A 491 -15.25 19.20 -6.34
CA ASP A 491 -15.76 20.54 -6.64
C ASP A 491 -16.54 20.59 -7.95
N LYS A 492 -16.08 19.87 -8.98
CA LYS A 492 -16.83 19.74 -10.23
C LYS A 492 -18.17 19.01 -10.01
N ALA A 493 -18.18 17.95 -9.21
CA ALA A 493 -19.40 17.23 -8.87
C ALA A 493 -20.38 18.12 -8.09
N LYS A 494 -19.92 18.87 -7.09
CA LYS A 494 -20.75 19.85 -6.35
C LYS A 494 -21.39 20.88 -7.29
N LYS A 495 -20.61 21.45 -8.22
CA LYS A 495 -21.12 22.40 -9.22
C LYS A 495 -22.18 21.76 -10.12
N ALA A 496 -21.93 20.54 -10.62
CA ALA A 496 -22.87 19.82 -11.48
C ALA A 496 -24.17 19.45 -10.76
N ILE A 497 -24.10 19.09 -9.46
CA ILE A 497 -25.27 18.85 -8.61
C ILE A 497 -26.11 20.13 -8.48
N ASN A 498 -25.49 21.26 -8.15
CA ASN A 498 -26.20 22.54 -8.00
C ASN A 498 -26.88 22.96 -9.32
N VAL A 499 -26.18 22.82 -10.46
CA VAL A 499 -26.76 23.12 -11.78
C VAL A 499 -27.94 22.21 -12.08
N TYR A 500 -27.85 20.92 -11.79
CA TYR A 500 -28.95 19.98 -11.98
C TYR A 500 -30.17 20.36 -11.11
N GLU A 501 -29.96 20.69 -9.84
CA GLU A 501 -31.03 21.10 -8.93
C GLU A 501 -31.74 22.38 -9.39
N GLU A 502 -30.98 23.38 -9.88
CA GLU A 502 -31.56 24.59 -10.46
C GLU A 502 -32.40 24.30 -11.70
N LYS A 503 -31.89 23.44 -12.61
CA LYS A 503 -32.61 23.06 -13.84
C LYS A 503 -33.86 22.24 -13.54
N GLN A 504 -33.77 21.32 -12.57
CA GLN A 504 -34.89 20.54 -12.08
C GLN A 504 -35.98 21.43 -11.49
N LYS A 505 -35.60 22.43 -10.67
CA LYS A 505 -36.54 23.40 -10.09
C LYS A 505 -37.26 24.21 -11.18
N LYS A 506 -36.52 24.73 -12.16
CA LYS A 506 -37.09 25.47 -13.30
C LYS A 506 -38.05 24.61 -14.12
N ARG A 507 -37.70 23.34 -14.37
CA ARG A 507 -38.58 22.39 -15.07
C ARG A 507 -39.85 22.12 -14.28
N MET A 508 -39.76 21.86 -12.97
CA MET A 508 -40.95 21.65 -12.12
C MET A 508 -41.86 22.88 -12.07
N GLU A 509 -41.29 24.08 -11.96
CA GLU A 509 -42.05 25.33 -12.01
C GLU A 509 -42.79 25.49 -13.35
N ALA A 510 -42.10 25.24 -14.46
CA ALA A 510 -42.70 25.31 -15.79
C ALA A 510 -43.78 24.24 -16.02
N GLU A 511 -43.57 23.01 -15.53
CA GLU A 511 -44.53 21.90 -15.62
C GLU A 511 -45.80 22.23 -14.82
N ASN A 512 -45.66 22.78 -13.61
CA ASN A 512 -46.79 23.25 -12.80
C ASN A 512 -47.58 24.39 -13.47
N ILE A 513 -46.90 25.35 -14.10
CA ILE A 513 -47.55 26.44 -14.86
C ILE A 513 -48.27 25.87 -16.09
N PHE A 514 -47.64 24.94 -16.80
CA PHE A 514 -48.22 24.31 -17.99
C PHE A 514 -49.47 23.50 -17.66
N ASP A 515 -49.47 22.73 -16.57
CA ASP A 515 -50.63 21.98 -16.11
C ASP A 515 -51.83 22.90 -15.79
N ARG A 516 -51.58 24.08 -15.21
CA ARG A 516 -52.61 25.11 -15.00
C ARG A 516 -53.14 25.70 -16.31
N CYS A 517 -52.29 25.79 -17.34
CA CYS A 517 -52.66 26.33 -18.66
C CYS A 517 -53.39 25.33 -19.55
N ARG A 518 -53.22 24.02 -19.30
CA ARG A 518 -53.69 22.94 -20.18
C ARG A 518 -55.18 23.01 -20.49
N ALA A 519 -56.01 23.33 -19.50
CA ALA A 519 -57.45 23.51 -19.69
C ALA A 519 -57.78 24.71 -20.61
N GLY A 520 -57.10 25.84 -20.45
CA GLY A 520 -57.26 27.03 -21.29
C GLY A 520 -56.73 26.84 -22.72
N ILE A 521 -55.62 26.13 -22.89
CA ILE A 521 -55.06 25.81 -24.22
C ILE A 521 -56.02 24.90 -25.01
N LEU A 522 -56.62 23.91 -24.35
CA LEU A 522 -57.62 23.02 -24.98
C LEU A 522 -58.92 23.77 -25.28
N ALA A 523 -59.37 24.63 -24.37
CA ALA A 523 -60.56 25.45 -24.56
C ALA A 523 -60.42 26.44 -25.73
N GLY A 524 -59.22 26.99 -25.96
CA GLY A 524 -58.93 27.88 -27.10
C GLY A 524 -59.03 27.23 -28.48
N ARG A 525 -59.07 25.89 -28.56
CA ARG A 525 -59.26 25.14 -29.82
C ARG A 525 -60.72 24.74 -30.06
N LEU A 526 -61.63 25.06 -29.14
CA LEU A 526 -63.06 24.76 -29.29
C LEU A 526 -63.68 25.70 -30.33
N LYS A 527 -64.41 25.14 -31.28
CA LYS A 527 -65.27 25.86 -32.21
C LYS A 527 -66.73 25.57 -31.89
N ASP A 528 -67.55 26.61 -31.92
CA ASP A 528 -68.95 26.48 -31.57
C ASP A 528 -69.68 25.59 -32.59
N GLY A 529 -70.40 24.57 -32.11
CA GLY A 529 -71.09 23.58 -32.95
C GLY A 529 -70.27 22.33 -33.36
N GLU A 530 -68.96 22.31 -33.16
CA GLU A 530 -68.11 21.13 -33.37
C GLU A 530 -68.00 20.29 -32.09
N ALA A 531 -67.90 18.96 -32.21
CA ALA A 531 -67.80 18.08 -31.06
C ALA A 531 -66.44 18.23 -30.38
N CYS A 532 -66.43 18.57 -29.09
CA CYS A 532 -65.21 18.69 -28.30
C CYS A 532 -64.42 17.36 -28.27
N PRO A 533 -63.10 17.37 -28.51
CA PRO A 533 -62.29 16.16 -28.52
C PRO A 533 -62.11 15.51 -27.13
N VAL A 534 -62.46 16.21 -26.04
CA VAL A 534 -62.35 15.70 -24.67
C VAL A 534 -63.67 15.10 -24.17
N CYS A 535 -64.80 15.79 -24.37
CA CYS A 535 -66.11 15.39 -23.83
C CYS A 535 -67.21 15.15 -24.87
N GLY A 536 -66.96 15.44 -26.16
CA GLY A 536 -67.92 15.27 -27.26
C GLY A 536 -69.04 16.30 -27.35
N SER A 537 -69.17 17.23 -26.38
CA SER A 537 -70.19 18.28 -26.41
C SER A 537 -69.95 19.30 -27.53
N LYS A 538 -71.03 19.80 -28.12
CA LYS A 538 -71.00 20.86 -29.14
C LYS A 538 -71.14 22.28 -28.59
N ASN A 539 -71.39 22.42 -27.28
CA ASN A 539 -71.63 23.71 -26.64
C ASN A 539 -70.91 23.79 -25.28
N HIS A 540 -70.23 24.92 -25.04
CA HIS A 540 -69.46 25.22 -23.83
C HIS A 540 -69.73 26.67 -23.38
N PRO A 541 -70.67 26.90 -22.44
CA PRO A 541 -71.09 28.26 -22.05
C PRO A 541 -70.05 29.03 -21.22
N SER A 542 -69.07 28.34 -20.63
CA SER A 542 -67.96 28.98 -19.91
C SER A 542 -66.64 28.25 -20.18
N PRO A 543 -66.00 28.48 -21.35
CA PRO A 543 -64.71 27.88 -21.67
C PRO A 543 -63.63 28.35 -20.68
N ALA A 544 -62.71 27.45 -20.34
CA ALA A 544 -61.58 27.81 -19.48
C ALA A 544 -60.73 28.91 -20.13
N ILE A 545 -60.43 29.96 -19.37
CA ILE A 545 -59.63 31.10 -19.82
C ILE A 545 -58.16 30.78 -19.59
N LEU A 546 -57.32 31.02 -20.61
CA LEU A 546 -55.88 30.89 -20.47
C LEU A 546 -55.35 31.95 -19.47
N PRO A 547 -54.66 31.55 -18.39
CA PRO A 547 -54.06 32.49 -17.44
C PRO A 547 -53.06 33.44 -18.10
N LYS A 548 -52.88 34.65 -17.53
CA LYS A 548 -51.92 35.66 -18.04
C LYS A 548 -50.46 35.16 -18.02
N GLU A 549 -50.08 34.41 -16.99
CA GLU A 549 -48.84 33.63 -16.99
C GLU A 549 -49.10 32.31 -17.70
N SER A 550 -48.61 32.18 -18.94
CA SER A 550 -48.74 30.95 -19.71
C SER A 550 -47.40 30.51 -20.29
N ILE A 551 -47.18 29.20 -20.26
CA ILE A 551 -46.02 28.53 -20.84
C ILE A 551 -46.49 27.59 -21.95
N LYS A 552 -45.75 27.54 -23.05
CA LYS A 552 -45.99 26.61 -24.16
C LYS A 552 -45.35 25.26 -23.88
N GLU A 553 -45.94 24.19 -24.41
CA GLU A 553 -45.42 22.82 -24.31
C GLU A 553 -43.97 22.70 -24.81
N GLU A 554 -43.64 23.41 -25.89
CA GLU A 554 -42.27 23.51 -26.43
C GLU A 554 -41.24 23.96 -25.38
N LYS A 555 -41.61 24.90 -24.51
CA LYS A 555 -40.71 25.42 -23.47
C LYS A 555 -40.52 24.44 -22.31
N VAL A 556 -41.56 23.65 -21.99
CA VAL A 556 -41.46 22.58 -20.98
C VAL A 556 -40.52 21.49 -21.49
N GLU A 557 -40.65 21.09 -22.76
CA GLU A 557 -39.79 20.06 -23.35
C GLU A 557 -38.33 20.54 -23.51
N GLU A 558 -38.11 21.83 -23.80
CA GLU A 558 -36.78 22.45 -23.76
C GLU A 558 -36.14 22.35 -22.37
N LEU A 559 -36.86 22.74 -21.31
CA LEU A 559 -36.36 22.68 -19.92
C LEU A 559 -36.13 21.24 -19.46
N LYS A 560 -36.93 20.29 -19.92
CA LYS A 560 -36.75 18.86 -19.66
C LYS A 560 -35.50 18.30 -20.34
N ASN A 561 -35.19 18.76 -21.55
CA ASN A 561 -33.93 18.43 -22.22
C ASN A 561 -32.72 19.07 -21.52
N GLU A 562 -32.83 20.32 -21.06
CA GLU A 562 -31.79 20.97 -20.27
C GLU A 562 -31.51 20.24 -18.94
N GLU A 563 -32.55 19.83 -18.21
CA GLU A 563 -32.40 19.01 -16.99
C GLU A 563 -31.74 17.66 -17.31
N LYS A 564 -32.16 16.99 -18.40
CA LYS A 564 -31.59 15.71 -18.80
C LYS A 564 -30.10 15.83 -19.09
N LEU A 565 -29.68 16.87 -19.80
CA LEU A 565 -28.26 17.15 -20.07
C LEU A 565 -27.48 17.41 -18.77
N ALA A 566 -28.02 18.26 -17.89
CA ALA A 566 -27.43 18.51 -16.58
C ALA A 566 -27.35 17.24 -15.71
N GLY A 567 -28.35 16.35 -15.82
CA GLY A 567 -28.38 15.05 -15.16
C GLY A 567 -27.25 14.13 -15.62
N THR A 568 -27.01 14.06 -16.94
CA THR A 568 -25.89 13.28 -17.47
C THR A 568 -24.53 13.83 -17.03
N GLU A 569 -24.37 15.16 -16.97
CA GLU A 569 -23.13 15.80 -16.50
C GLU A 569 -22.91 15.59 -14.99
N LYS A 570 -23.98 15.63 -14.20
CA LYS A 570 -23.97 15.28 -12.77
C LYS A 570 -23.51 13.83 -12.59
N GLU A 571 -24.13 12.86 -13.26
CA GLU A 571 -23.77 11.44 -13.12
C GLU A 571 -22.30 11.19 -13.47
N GLN A 572 -21.81 11.78 -14.57
CA GLN A 572 -20.40 11.68 -14.96
C GLN A 572 -19.46 12.30 -13.92
N SER A 573 -19.80 13.49 -13.41
CA SER A 573 -18.95 14.20 -12.44
C SER A 573 -18.92 13.51 -11.07
N VAL A 574 -20.06 13.00 -10.60
CA VAL A 574 -20.16 12.21 -9.36
C VAL A 574 -19.37 10.91 -9.48
N SER A 575 -19.53 10.18 -10.60
CA SER A 575 -18.77 8.94 -10.84
C SER A 575 -17.26 9.19 -10.90
N ALA A 576 -16.81 10.29 -11.52
CA ALA A 576 -15.41 10.69 -11.53
C ALA A 576 -14.88 11.03 -10.12
N ALA A 577 -15.67 11.71 -9.30
CA ALA A 577 -15.32 12.02 -7.91
C ALA A 577 -15.22 10.76 -7.04
N GLU A 578 -16.16 9.82 -7.17
CA GLU A 578 -16.11 8.53 -6.48
C GLU A 578 -14.91 7.69 -6.90
N GLY A 579 -14.58 7.69 -8.20
CA GLY A 579 -13.39 7.02 -8.72
C GLY A 579 -12.10 7.60 -8.15
N ALA A 580 -11.98 8.94 -8.13
CA ALA A 580 -10.84 9.64 -7.54
C ALA A 580 -10.73 9.40 -6.02
N LYS A 581 -11.86 9.37 -5.30
CA LYS A 581 -11.90 9.07 -3.86
C LYS A 581 -11.38 7.67 -3.56
N LYS A 582 -11.86 6.65 -4.29
CA LYS A 582 -11.38 5.27 -4.12
C LYS A 582 -9.88 5.14 -4.43
N ALA A 583 -9.39 5.82 -5.47
CA ALA A 583 -7.97 5.84 -5.79
C ALA A 583 -7.13 6.50 -4.68
N LEU A 584 -7.63 7.58 -4.07
CA LEU A 584 -6.99 8.24 -2.93
C LEU A 584 -6.97 7.35 -1.69
N GLU A 585 -8.09 6.73 -1.31
CA GLU A 585 -8.18 5.85 -0.14
C GLU A 585 -7.29 4.61 -0.27
N THR A 586 -7.31 3.96 -1.44
CA THR A 586 -6.48 2.77 -1.69
C THR A 586 -4.99 3.09 -1.65
N PHE A 587 -4.57 4.20 -2.26
CA PHE A 587 -3.18 4.65 -2.21
C PHE A 587 -2.78 5.12 -0.81
N GLY A 588 -3.67 5.84 -0.10
CA GLY A 588 -3.46 6.29 1.27
C GLY A 588 -3.23 5.14 2.25
N ASN A 589 -3.99 4.05 2.13
CA ASN A 589 -3.77 2.84 2.93
C ASN A 589 -2.41 2.19 2.61
N SER A 590 -2.05 2.06 1.33
CA SER A 590 -0.74 1.53 0.94
C SER A 590 0.42 2.41 1.43
N LEU A 591 0.23 3.73 1.43
CA LEU A 591 1.21 4.69 1.95
C LEU A 591 1.33 4.56 3.48
N LYS A 592 0.21 4.40 4.19
CA LYS A 592 0.19 4.18 5.63
C LYS A 592 1.00 2.95 6.02
N ASP A 593 0.77 1.83 5.35
CA ASP A 593 1.51 0.58 5.59
C ASP A 593 3.01 0.76 5.35
N ARG A 594 3.39 1.50 4.30
CA ARG A 594 4.78 1.75 3.96
C ARG A 594 5.47 2.69 4.95
N LEU A 595 4.76 3.71 5.43
CA LEU A 595 5.22 4.60 6.51
C LEU A 595 5.44 3.82 7.80
N LEU A 596 4.48 2.98 8.21
CA LEU A 596 4.60 2.15 9.40
C LEU A 596 5.79 1.17 9.32
N ASN A 597 5.99 0.52 8.17
CA ASN A 597 7.14 -0.36 7.95
C ASN A 597 8.49 0.37 8.03
N CYS A 598 8.56 1.64 7.62
CA CYS A 598 9.78 2.43 7.73
C CYS A 598 10.02 2.95 9.15
N LEU A 599 8.96 3.20 9.93
CA LEU A 599 9.06 3.80 11.26
C LEU A 599 9.13 2.77 12.39
N GLN A 600 8.68 1.53 12.15
CA GLN A 600 8.74 0.40 13.08
C GLN A 600 9.70 -0.69 12.57
N ASP A 601 10.90 -0.29 12.14
CA ASP A 601 11.92 -1.24 11.68
C ASP A 601 12.68 -1.83 12.88
N ASP A 602 13.12 -3.09 12.75
CA ASP A 602 13.83 -3.82 13.82
C ASP A 602 15.14 -3.15 14.27
N ILE A 603 15.74 -2.31 13.41
CA ILE A 603 17.01 -1.63 13.67
C ILE A 603 16.78 -0.21 14.20
N TYR A 604 15.64 0.40 13.86
CA TYR A 604 15.27 1.76 14.22
C TYR A 604 13.75 1.85 14.39
N SER A 605 13.33 1.99 15.64
CA SER A 605 11.92 2.05 16.05
C SER A 605 11.61 3.45 16.59
N ALA A 606 10.80 4.21 15.87
CA ALA A 606 10.22 5.44 16.37
C ALA A 606 9.04 5.12 17.30
N GLU A 607 8.89 5.87 18.40
CA GLU A 607 7.74 5.75 19.29
C GLU A 607 6.52 6.40 18.62
N ILE A 608 5.59 5.57 18.13
CA ILE A 608 4.39 6.01 17.43
C ILE A 608 3.15 5.47 18.13
N GLU A 609 2.15 6.33 18.32
CA GLU A 609 0.84 5.93 18.82
C GLU A 609 0.14 4.98 17.83
N LYS A 610 -0.47 3.90 18.36
CA LYS A 610 -1.06 2.83 17.53
C LYS A 610 -2.14 3.30 16.54
N ASP A 611 -2.75 4.45 16.78
CA ASP A 611 -3.85 4.99 15.97
C ASP A 611 -3.48 6.25 15.18
N ALA A 612 -2.18 6.53 15.00
CA ALA A 612 -1.71 7.72 14.30
C ALA A 612 -2.38 7.91 12.91
N SER A 613 -2.79 9.14 12.64
CA SER A 613 -3.39 9.53 11.37
C SER A 613 -2.35 9.53 10.24
N LEU A 614 -2.79 9.42 8.98
CA LEU A 614 -1.86 9.44 7.84
C LEU A 614 -1.08 10.77 7.77
N SER A 615 -1.74 11.89 8.10
CA SER A 615 -1.11 13.20 8.19
C SER A 615 -0.03 13.29 9.27
N GLU A 616 -0.28 12.70 10.45
CA GLU A 616 0.72 12.61 11.51
C GLU A 616 1.92 11.79 11.06
N LEU A 617 1.70 10.61 10.47
CA LEU A 617 2.78 9.75 9.97
C LEU A 617 3.64 10.43 8.90
N ILE A 618 3.03 11.21 8.01
CA ILE A 618 3.75 12.01 7.01
C ILE A 618 4.61 13.10 7.67
N SER A 619 4.14 13.73 8.75
CA SER A 619 4.95 14.70 9.48
C SER A 619 6.09 14.05 10.27
N PHE A 620 5.83 12.87 10.87
CA PHE A 620 6.81 12.13 11.64
C PHE A 620 7.96 11.61 10.78
N ILE A 621 7.69 11.10 9.57
CA ILE A 621 8.76 10.54 8.73
C ILE A 621 9.83 11.59 8.34
N GLU A 622 9.45 12.86 8.20
CA GLU A 622 10.40 13.95 7.93
C GLU A 622 11.30 14.26 9.14
N ILE A 623 10.76 14.18 10.35
CA ILE A 623 11.51 14.33 11.61
C ILE A 623 12.46 13.15 11.81
N GLU A 624 11.94 11.94 11.66
CA GLU A 624 12.69 10.70 11.87
C GLU A 624 13.80 10.50 10.85
N LYS A 625 13.65 11.00 9.62
CA LYS A 625 14.75 11.03 8.64
C LYS A 625 15.98 11.77 9.18
N ASN A 626 15.78 12.88 9.90
CA ASN A 626 16.89 13.64 10.48
C ASN A 626 17.56 12.86 11.63
N GLU A 627 16.79 12.23 12.51
CA GLU A 627 17.35 11.39 13.59
C GLU A 627 18.07 10.15 13.06
N LEU A 628 17.54 9.50 12.03
CA LEU A 628 18.19 8.39 11.33
C LEU A 628 19.54 8.83 10.75
N SER A 629 19.62 10.02 10.15
CA SER A 629 20.86 10.56 9.58
C SER A 629 21.93 10.80 10.65
N LYS A 630 21.55 11.32 11.84
CA LYS A 630 22.44 11.47 12.99
C LYS A 630 22.93 10.13 13.51
N THR A 631 22.02 9.14 13.59
CA THR A 631 22.35 7.79 14.04
C THR A 631 23.34 7.10 13.10
N LEU A 632 23.13 7.25 11.79
CA LEU A 632 24.01 6.74 10.74
C LEU A 632 25.40 7.40 10.78
N ALA A 633 25.47 8.71 11.03
CA ALA A 633 26.74 9.43 11.23
C ALA A 633 27.52 8.89 12.45
N LYS A 634 26.87 8.77 13.62
CA LYS A 634 27.48 8.20 14.84
C LYS A 634 28.01 6.78 14.62
N LYS A 635 27.21 5.92 13.97
CA LYS A 635 27.63 4.53 13.66
C LYS A 635 28.79 4.50 12.65
N SER A 636 28.83 5.44 11.71
CA SER A 636 29.93 5.56 10.74
C SER A 636 31.24 6.01 11.38
N GLU A 637 31.21 6.95 12.33
CA GLU A 637 32.37 7.31 13.15
C GLU A 637 32.85 6.14 13.99
N TYR A 638 31.92 5.42 14.64
CA TYR A 638 32.25 4.24 15.43
C TYR A 638 32.87 3.12 14.59
N LYS A 639 32.37 2.89 13.37
CA LYS A 639 33.00 1.98 12.39
C LYS A 639 34.44 2.39 12.09
N LYS A 640 34.72 3.67 11.90
CA LYS A 640 36.06 4.17 11.59
C LYS A 640 37.04 3.89 12.75
N SER A 641 36.61 4.15 13.99
CA SER A 641 37.36 3.78 15.20
C SER A 641 37.61 2.26 15.28
N LEU A 642 36.60 1.42 15.02
CA LEU A 642 36.76 -0.03 14.98
C LEU A 642 37.71 -0.51 13.87
N GLN A 643 37.77 0.19 12.72
CA GLN A 643 38.72 -0.14 11.66
C GLN A 643 40.17 0.14 12.08
N GLU A 644 40.41 1.21 12.83
CA GLU A 644 41.73 1.52 13.41
C GLU A 644 42.12 0.46 14.46
N ASP A 645 41.20 0.08 15.33
CA ASP A 645 41.41 -0.98 16.33
C ASP A 645 41.70 -2.36 15.68
N VAL A 646 40.99 -2.71 14.61
CA VAL A 646 41.22 -3.96 13.87
C VAL A 646 42.54 -3.94 13.09
N ALA A 647 42.94 -2.78 12.56
CA ALA A 647 44.26 -2.63 11.95
C ALA A 647 45.38 -2.87 12.98
N ALA A 648 45.26 -2.25 14.16
CA ALA A 648 46.19 -2.44 15.28
C ALA A 648 46.19 -3.90 15.78
N TYR A 649 45.03 -4.57 15.81
CA TYR A 649 44.93 -6.00 16.14
C TYR A 649 45.70 -6.87 15.14
N ASN A 650 45.49 -6.67 13.84
CA ASN A 650 46.16 -7.46 12.80
C ASN A 650 47.68 -7.24 12.80
N GLU A 651 48.11 -6.00 12.98
CA GLU A 651 49.54 -5.64 13.08
C GLU A 651 50.19 -6.27 14.31
N ALA A 652 49.52 -6.22 15.47
CA ALA A 652 49.99 -6.87 16.69
C ALA A 652 50.02 -8.41 16.56
N ASN A 653 49.02 -9.01 15.90
CA ASN A 653 48.94 -10.46 15.72
C ASN A 653 50.03 -10.98 14.75
N ASN A 654 50.27 -10.27 13.64
CA ASN A 654 51.36 -10.58 12.70
C ASN A 654 52.74 -10.40 13.36
N SER A 655 52.91 -9.32 14.14
CA SER A 655 54.15 -9.08 14.89
C SER A 655 54.38 -10.14 15.97
N MET A 656 53.31 -10.65 16.58
CA MET A 656 53.36 -11.72 17.57
C MET A 656 53.74 -13.07 16.93
N GLU A 657 53.18 -13.41 15.77
CA GLU A 657 53.59 -14.61 15.00
C GLU A 657 55.06 -14.53 14.58
N SER A 658 55.54 -13.37 14.12
CA SER A 658 56.96 -13.17 13.78
C SER A 658 57.87 -13.29 15.01
N ALA A 659 57.46 -12.71 16.14
CA ALA A 659 58.21 -12.77 17.40
C ALA A 659 58.29 -14.19 17.97
N GLN A 660 57.19 -14.95 17.95
CA GLN A 660 57.12 -16.33 18.45
C GLN A 660 57.70 -17.36 17.48
N GLY A 661 57.71 -17.07 16.18
CA GLY A 661 58.10 -18.00 15.12
C GLY A 661 59.55 -17.86 14.68
N GLU A 662 59.85 -16.80 13.92
CA GLU A 662 61.13 -16.64 13.22
C GLU A 662 62.20 -16.03 14.12
N ARG A 663 61.85 -15.00 14.91
CA ARG A 663 62.80 -14.34 15.82
C ARG A 663 63.22 -15.23 16.97
N LYS A 664 62.27 -15.98 17.56
CA LYS A 664 62.57 -16.92 18.65
C LYS A 664 63.46 -18.09 18.17
N ARG A 665 63.19 -18.65 16.99
CA ARG A 665 64.04 -19.71 16.40
C ARG A 665 65.45 -19.23 16.10
N ASN A 666 65.60 -18.04 15.50
CA ASN A 666 66.92 -17.45 15.24
C ASN A 666 67.73 -17.14 16.52
N LEU A 667 67.06 -16.97 17.66
CA LEU A 667 67.68 -16.78 18.98
C LEU A 667 68.01 -18.12 19.66
N GLU A 668 67.21 -19.18 19.44
CA GLU A 668 67.48 -20.54 19.93
C GLU A 668 68.59 -21.26 19.12
N GLU A 669 68.84 -20.86 17.86
CA GLU A 669 69.91 -21.40 17.00
C GLU A 669 71.29 -20.74 17.23
N LYS A 670 71.32 -19.54 17.83
CA LYS A 670 72.54 -18.83 18.24
C LYS A 670 72.97 -19.26 19.62
#